data_AF-A0A537X5B7-F1
#
_entry.id   AF-A0A537X5B7-F1
#
_cell.length_a   1.000
_cell.length_b   1.000
_cell.length_c   1.000
_cell.angle_alpha   90.00
_cell.angle_beta   90.00
_cell.angle_gamma   90.00
#
_symmetry.space_group_name_H-M   'P 1'
#
loop_
_entity.id
_entity.type
_entity.pdbx_description
1 polymer ?
#
loop_
_entity_poly.entity_id
_entity_poly.type
_entity_poly.pdbx_seq_one_letter_code
_entity_poly.pdbx_strand_id
1 'polypeptide(L)'
;MVLGTDQMCRSAASGRDVRHGDHRRRPVAGAFATGEDAHDLKERRGSRVQYVVLIVIVIAAILITVDAIRHRADVRRRPHVDRALATALRGQGSGRDVATELEAQLRPGDEVDRPRDGIWASLSERLDPIAFRPKLAAGTEWKVFRLPWGDDYAIVANPTRTVHFRLQPSDVELFPFLDGSRSVADIIVERLDEEGGLDADAIVELTQSLDEGGFLDPAPLDTDAALTQALERSRTAFPKLRKFAKTLQIEWAGPDKPVAWIDQHLIRILFRPAAVIALLVVAFGGMAAFVAVERSGRFHLNATAAPAESALLIALSFALTFAHELGHASIEKHYGRTVGSAGFLIYFGRPAFYVTATDSLMMDRWQRVLMFAAGPFAELVLAGFASFALFLFPDSLPAPFLFRFALLNLFIIFLNLVPMLELDGYWIFSDLIQVPELRPRSLEFIQHDLWHKLRTRDPFTKQEVGLALYGMIGSVFAAFVLVTAFYFWRAQFGGIVQALWDGGLFSRILLVLLALFVAGPLIRGAFALGGSLWRRLRAGFRKIRFRYETSWRIEAAQLIDALPAFEDLPEDVLSDLAGRVRLRVVRAGQPVFWQGERARAFYVIRSGQISIETEDPQTGDTNVLRKLSRGDSFGELGLLQSTPRSATARADGEVELFEVDRGTFDRLLADSIDAPEFGLTLQAMAELREHPTFRHLSSEALGDLIDHGAWHTVSAGEVIVKQGEPGDAFYAIRSGRVDVIRDGHPVARLGPGDHFGEVALLNDQPRNADVVAHTPVRAFRLSRDGFDKVIAEAFHRHQLLPPTDQTWEH
;
A
#
# COMPACT_ATOMS: atom_id res chain seq x y z
N MET A 1 0.36 52.44 11.23
CA MET A 1 0.97 53.72 11.62
C MET A 1 2.48 53.52 11.60
N VAL A 2 3.23 54.04 10.62
CA VAL A 2 3.65 55.47 10.51
C VAL A 2 4.60 55.78 11.67
N LEU A 3 5.84 56.23 11.54
CA LEU A 3 6.72 56.75 10.46
C LEU A 3 8.16 56.68 11.04
N GLY A 4 9.24 56.58 10.26
CA GLY A 4 10.02 57.73 9.74
C GLY A 4 10.95 58.30 10.84
N THR A 5 12.14 58.83 10.63
CA THR A 5 12.92 59.32 9.48
C THR A 5 14.21 59.93 10.09
N ASP A 6 15.10 60.42 9.23
CA ASP A 6 16.13 61.45 9.52
C ASP A 6 17.42 61.03 10.25
N GLN A 7 18.61 61.55 9.93
CA GLN A 7 19.11 62.33 8.79
C GLN A 7 20.64 62.37 8.87
N MET A 8 21.24 62.59 7.69
CA MET A 8 22.59 63.07 7.34
C MET A 8 23.40 63.84 8.41
N CYS A 9 24.73 63.65 8.44
CA CYS A 9 25.70 64.62 7.86
C CYS A 9 27.20 64.36 8.20
N ARG A 10 28.02 64.48 7.15
CA ARG A 10 29.37 65.14 7.04
C ARG A 10 30.60 64.40 7.61
N SER A 11 31.55 64.00 6.75
CA SER A 11 32.70 64.73 6.14
C SER A 11 34.00 64.30 6.87
N ALA A 12 35.24 64.28 6.36
CA ALA A 12 35.91 64.72 5.15
C ALA A 12 37.30 64.02 5.07
N ALA A 13 37.96 64.12 3.90
CA ALA A 13 39.43 64.18 3.65
C ALA A 13 40.34 62.97 4.02
N SER A 14 41.09 62.31 3.12
CA SER A 14 42.19 62.67 2.19
C SER A 14 43.61 62.44 2.76
N GLY A 15 44.49 61.79 1.96
CA GLY A 15 45.96 61.70 2.13
C GLY A 15 46.44 60.24 2.13
N ARG A 16 47.11 59.69 1.09
CA ARG A 16 48.54 59.83 0.69
C ARG A 16 49.48 59.67 1.90
N ASP A 17 50.53 58.85 1.89
CA ASP A 17 51.59 58.73 0.88
C ASP A 17 52.65 57.63 1.22
N VAL A 18 53.51 57.27 0.24
CA VAL A 18 54.93 56.76 0.33
C VAL A 18 55.20 55.29 0.75
N ARG A 19 55.60 54.36 -0.16
CA ARG A 19 56.96 53.94 -0.70
C ARG A 19 57.88 53.23 0.33
N HIS A 20 58.76 52.26 0.06
CA HIS A 20 59.49 51.71 -1.12
C HIS A 20 60.03 50.29 -0.78
N GLY A 21 60.06 49.31 -1.72
CA GLY A 21 61.28 48.83 -2.42
C GLY A 21 61.63 47.39 -1.97
N ASP A 22 62.19 46.44 -2.72
CA ASP A 22 62.71 46.34 -4.09
C ASP A 22 62.95 44.84 -4.44
N HIS A 23 63.07 44.54 -5.74
CA HIS A 23 63.89 43.52 -6.41
C HIS A 23 63.29 42.30 -7.17
N ARG A 24 63.28 42.48 -8.51
CA ARG A 24 63.70 41.58 -9.63
C ARG A 24 62.81 40.33 -9.89
N ARG A 25 62.21 40.08 -11.06
CA ARG A 25 62.70 40.03 -12.47
C ARG A 25 61.55 40.13 -13.52
N ARG A 26 61.86 40.62 -14.73
CA ARG A 26 61.03 40.88 -15.95
C ARG A 26 60.61 39.60 -16.74
N PRO A 27 59.85 39.66 -17.87
CA PRO A 27 58.83 40.63 -18.34
C PRO A 27 57.50 39.95 -18.78
N VAL A 28 56.39 40.70 -18.80
CA VAL A 28 55.19 40.36 -19.59
C VAL A 28 55.07 41.40 -20.71
N ALA A 29 55.09 40.93 -21.95
CA ALA A 29 54.72 41.71 -23.13
C ALA A 29 53.19 41.80 -23.20
N GLY A 30 52.68 43.01 -23.45
CA GLY A 30 51.26 43.31 -23.46
C GLY A 30 50.51 42.74 -24.66
N ALA A 31 49.21 42.55 -24.47
CA ALA A 31 48.23 42.52 -25.53
C ALA A 31 46.96 43.20 -25.03
N PHE A 32 46.45 44.10 -25.85
CA PHE A 32 45.15 44.74 -25.78
C PHE A 32 44.04 43.70 -25.59
N ALA A 33 43.16 43.89 -24.60
CA ALA A 33 41.88 43.20 -24.51
C ALA A 33 40.75 44.21 -24.73
N THR A 34 40.08 44.03 -25.86
CA THR A 34 38.87 44.70 -26.35
C THR A 34 37.63 44.29 -25.55
N GLY A 35 36.60 45.13 -25.61
CA GLY A 35 35.31 45.11 -24.89
C GLY A 35 34.41 43.85 -24.89
N GLU A 36 34.93 42.62 -24.95
CA GLU A 36 34.11 41.38 -24.87
C GLU A 36 33.79 40.92 -23.43
N ASP A 37 34.64 41.20 -22.44
CA ASP A 37 34.45 40.65 -21.08
C ASP A 37 33.31 41.29 -20.28
N ALA A 38 32.88 42.50 -20.65
CA ALA A 38 31.76 43.18 -19.98
C ALA A 38 30.38 42.69 -20.46
N HIS A 39 30.30 42.04 -21.62
CA HIS A 39 29.05 41.49 -22.15
C HIS A 39 28.74 40.10 -21.58
N ASP A 40 29.75 39.21 -21.49
CA ASP A 40 29.59 37.84 -20.98
C ASP A 40 29.25 37.80 -19.47
N LEU A 41 29.79 38.74 -18.69
CA LEU A 41 29.43 38.88 -17.26
C LEU A 41 27.99 39.40 -17.04
N LYS A 42 27.44 40.17 -17.99
CA LYS A 42 26.07 40.69 -17.95
C LYS A 42 25.05 39.63 -18.40
N GLU A 43 25.37 38.82 -19.41
CA GLU A 43 24.56 37.68 -19.86
C GLU A 43 24.52 36.54 -18.83
N ARG A 44 25.63 36.24 -18.15
CA ARG A 44 25.65 35.23 -17.08
C ARG A 44 24.85 35.62 -15.84
N ARG A 45 24.78 36.92 -15.51
CA ARG A 45 23.90 37.43 -14.43
C ARG A 45 22.44 37.50 -14.87
N GLY A 46 22.16 37.91 -16.10
CA GLY A 46 20.81 37.96 -16.68
C GLY A 46 20.15 36.58 -16.72
N SER A 47 20.88 35.55 -17.18
CA SER A 47 20.35 34.18 -17.26
C SER A 47 20.05 33.59 -15.88
N ARG A 48 20.95 33.74 -14.88
CA ARG A 48 20.72 33.24 -13.52
C ARG A 48 19.49 33.87 -12.86
N VAL A 49 19.24 35.16 -13.07
CA VAL A 49 18.04 35.84 -12.55
C VAL A 49 16.77 35.37 -13.28
N GLN A 50 16.84 35.12 -14.59
CA GLN A 50 15.72 34.58 -15.38
C GLN A 50 15.33 33.15 -14.96
N TYR A 51 16.31 32.28 -14.66
CA TYR A 51 16.03 30.93 -14.15
C TYR A 51 15.40 30.94 -12.76
N VAL A 52 15.85 31.85 -11.87
CA VAL A 52 15.25 32.01 -10.53
C VAL A 52 13.80 32.50 -10.63
N VAL A 53 13.51 33.44 -11.54
CA VAL A 53 12.14 33.93 -11.77
C VAL A 53 11.24 32.83 -12.34
N LEU A 54 11.74 32.01 -13.28
CA LEU A 54 10.99 30.87 -13.82
C LEU A 54 10.69 29.81 -12.73
N ILE A 55 11.67 29.51 -11.87
CA ILE A 55 11.49 28.59 -10.73
C ILE A 55 10.47 29.15 -9.74
N VAL A 56 10.50 30.45 -9.43
CA VAL A 56 9.54 31.10 -8.53
C VAL A 56 8.12 31.09 -9.13
N ILE A 57 7.97 31.30 -10.44
CA ILE A 57 6.67 31.22 -11.13
C ILE A 57 6.13 29.78 -11.12
N VAL A 58 6.99 28.78 -11.34
CA VAL A 58 6.62 27.36 -11.27
C VAL A 58 6.24 26.97 -9.84
N ILE A 59 6.97 27.42 -8.82
CA ILE A 59 6.64 27.19 -7.40
C ILE A 59 5.32 27.89 -7.02
N ALA A 60 5.09 29.12 -7.49
CA ALA A 60 3.83 29.84 -7.27
C ALA A 60 2.64 29.14 -7.95
N ALA A 61 2.81 28.64 -9.18
CA ALA A 61 1.80 27.85 -9.87
C ALA A 61 1.53 26.50 -9.15
N ILE A 62 2.57 25.85 -8.61
CA ILE A 62 2.44 24.66 -7.78
C ILE A 62 1.67 24.98 -6.50
N LEU A 63 1.97 26.08 -5.81
CA LEU A 63 1.29 26.47 -4.56
C LEU A 63 -0.18 26.83 -4.80
N ILE A 64 -0.50 27.55 -5.88
CA ILE A 64 -1.89 27.86 -6.27
C ILE A 64 -2.67 26.59 -6.61
N THR A 65 -2.01 25.61 -7.26
CA THR A 65 -2.63 24.31 -7.59
C THR A 65 -2.81 23.45 -6.33
N VAL A 66 -1.87 23.49 -5.39
CA VAL A 66 -1.98 22.84 -4.08
C VAL A 66 -3.12 23.43 -3.25
N ASP A 67 -3.31 24.74 -3.29
CA ASP A 67 -4.38 25.44 -2.59
C ASP A 67 -5.77 25.15 -3.21
N ALA A 68 -5.84 25.11 -4.54
CA ALA A 68 -7.04 24.69 -5.29
C ALA A 68 -7.41 23.21 -5.05
N ILE A 69 -6.43 22.35 -4.75
CA ILE A 69 -6.65 20.93 -4.41
C ILE A 69 -7.00 20.76 -2.93
N ARG A 70 -6.44 21.55 -2.01
CA ARG A 70 -6.84 21.57 -0.59
C ARG A 70 -8.31 21.97 -0.44
N HIS A 71 -8.79 22.93 -1.23
CA HIS A 71 -10.21 23.31 -1.25
C HIS A 71 -11.16 22.27 -1.88
N ARG A 72 -10.64 21.26 -2.58
CA ARG A 72 -11.42 20.12 -3.11
C ARG A 72 -11.37 18.85 -2.24
N ALA A 73 -10.55 18.84 -1.18
CA ALA A 73 -10.33 17.66 -0.36
C ALA A 73 -11.38 17.45 0.76
N ASP A 74 -12.28 18.41 1.01
CA ASP A 74 -13.25 18.33 2.10
C ASP A 74 -14.66 17.84 1.71
N VAL A 75 -14.83 17.37 0.46
CA VAL A 75 -16.11 16.77 0.01
C VAL A 75 -15.83 15.52 -0.80
N ARG A 76 -15.57 14.40 -0.12
CA ARG A 76 -15.69 13.05 -0.72
C ARG A 76 -15.82 11.96 0.34
N ARG A 77 -16.92 12.01 1.09
CA ARG A 77 -17.67 10.81 1.46
C ARG A 77 -19.03 10.93 0.80
N ARG A 78 -19.36 10.05 -0.15
CA ARG A 78 -20.70 9.44 -0.26
C ARG A 78 -20.86 8.44 -1.42
N PRO A 79 -21.78 7.47 -1.24
CA PRO A 79 -22.07 6.35 -2.13
C PRO A 79 -22.97 6.83 -3.27
N HIS A 80 -22.57 6.60 -4.52
CA HIS A 80 -23.35 7.04 -5.68
C HIS A 80 -23.55 5.98 -6.76
N VAL A 81 -23.03 4.76 -6.58
CA VAL A 81 -23.27 3.67 -7.54
C VAL A 81 -24.70 3.14 -7.37
N ASP A 82 -25.15 2.89 -6.14
CA ASP A 82 -26.52 2.38 -5.88
C ASP A 82 -27.62 3.36 -6.27
N ARG A 83 -27.40 4.67 -6.10
CA ARG A 83 -28.38 5.70 -6.48
C ARG A 83 -28.44 5.92 -7.98
N ALA A 84 -27.33 5.85 -8.71
CA ALA A 84 -27.36 5.98 -10.16
C ALA A 84 -28.05 4.78 -10.82
N LEU A 85 -27.79 3.57 -10.31
CA LEU A 85 -28.45 2.34 -10.75
C LEU A 85 -29.96 2.35 -10.39
N ALA A 86 -30.32 2.75 -9.17
CA ALA A 86 -31.71 2.86 -8.74
C ALA A 86 -32.49 3.99 -9.44
N THR A 87 -31.81 5.03 -9.94
CA THR A 87 -32.44 6.12 -10.71
C THR A 87 -32.59 5.73 -12.18
N ALA A 88 -31.62 5.02 -12.76
CA ALA A 88 -31.73 4.45 -14.11
C ALA A 88 -32.84 3.38 -14.21
N LEU A 89 -33.06 2.61 -13.14
CA LEU A 89 -34.14 1.61 -13.08
C LEU A 89 -35.53 2.21 -12.77
N ARG A 90 -35.62 3.45 -12.28
CA ARG A 90 -36.90 4.12 -11.94
C ARG A 90 -37.32 5.21 -12.92
N GLY A 91 -36.41 5.72 -13.75
CA GLY A 91 -36.67 6.80 -14.69
C GLY A 91 -36.88 6.30 -16.11
N GLN A 92 -38.16 6.23 -16.53
CA GLN A 92 -38.63 6.03 -17.91
C GLN A 92 -38.51 4.62 -18.52
N GLY A 93 -39.62 3.87 -18.45
CA GLY A 93 -40.33 3.29 -19.61
C GLY A 93 -39.64 2.40 -20.66
N SER A 94 -38.33 2.11 -20.59
CA SER A 94 -37.59 1.35 -21.61
C SER A 94 -36.64 0.30 -20.99
N GLY A 95 -36.90 -0.12 -19.75
CA GLY A 95 -36.26 -1.33 -19.17
C GLY A 95 -36.69 -2.64 -19.84
N ARG A 96 -37.74 -2.59 -20.68
CA ARG A 96 -38.19 -3.75 -21.47
C ARG A 96 -37.26 -4.02 -22.66
N ASP A 97 -36.72 -3.02 -23.34
CA ASP A 97 -35.90 -3.27 -24.54
C ASP A 97 -34.56 -3.93 -24.19
N VAL A 98 -33.90 -3.50 -23.11
CA VAL A 98 -32.61 -4.10 -22.71
C VAL A 98 -32.79 -5.52 -22.19
N ALA A 99 -33.86 -5.80 -21.43
CA ALA A 99 -34.16 -7.14 -20.96
C ALA A 99 -34.59 -8.07 -22.10
N THR A 100 -35.35 -7.56 -23.08
CA THR A 100 -35.79 -8.33 -24.26
C THR A 100 -34.62 -8.61 -25.21
N GLU A 101 -33.68 -7.67 -25.35
CA GLU A 101 -32.44 -7.85 -26.13
C GLU A 101 -31.50 -8.87 -25.46
N LEU A 102 -31.41 -8.86 -24.12
CA LEU A 102 -30.67 -9.88 -23.35
C LEU A 102 -31.33 -11.26 -23.48
N GLU A 103 -32.67 -11.33 -23.40
CA GLU A 103 -33.45 -12.58 -23.58
C GLU A 103 -33.32 -13.14 -25.01
N ALA A 104 -33.22 -12.28 -26.02
CA ALA A 104 -33.01 -12.69 -27.41
C ALA A 104 -31.61 -13.25 -27.66
N GLN A 105 -30.59 -12.77 -26.92
CA GLN A 105 -29.20 -13.25 -27.03
C GLN A 105 -28.93 -14.52 -26.19
N LEU A 106 -29.79 -14.85 -25.23
CA LEU A 106 -29.63 -15.98 -24.30
C LEU A 106 -30.31 -17.29 -24.75
N ARG A 107 -30.90 -17.35 -25.96
CA ARG A 107 -31.49 -18.59 -26.50
C ARG A 107 -30.66 -19.19 -27.64
N PRO A 108 -29.97 -20.31 -27.41
CA PRO A 108 -29.81 -21.35 -28.41
C PRO A 108 -30.75 -22.52 -28.10
N GLY A 109 -31.35 -23.08 -29.15
CA GLY A 109 -32.36 -24.13 -29.07
C GLY A 109 -31.82 -25.43 -28.50
N ASP A 110 -32.56 -25.97 -27.54
CA ASP A 110 -33.17 -27.29 -27.62
C ASP A 110 -34.30 -27.37 -26.58
N GLU A 111 -35.43 -27.95 -26.97
CA GLU A 111 -36.59 -28.17 -26.12
C GLU A 111 -36.23 -29.10 -24.96
N VAL A 112 -36.08 -28.56 -23.76
CA VAL A 112 -36.12 -29.35 -22.52
C VAL A 112 -37.12 -28.71 -21.56
N ASP A 113 -38.22 -29.43 -21.40
CA ASP A 113 -39.28 -29.20 -20.43
C ASP A 113 -38.70 -29.27 -19.00
N ARG A 114 -38.48 -28.12 -18.34
CA ARG A 114 -38.19 -28.05 -16.89
C ARG A 114 -38.89 -26.87 -16.21
N PRO A 115 -39.23 -27.02 -14.91
CA PRO A 115 -40.09 -26.09 -14.18
C PRO A 115 -39.41 -24.73 -13.97
N ARG A 116 -40.22 -23.70 -13.71
CA ARG A 116 -39.80 -22.32 -13.39
C ARG A 116 -39.08 -22.22 -12.04
N ASP A 117 -37.92 -22.85 -11.91
CA ASP A 117 -36.96 -22.50 -10.87
C ASP A 117 -36.27 -21.21 -11.31
N GLY A 118 -36.31 -20.19 -10.46
CA GLY A 118 -35.99 -18.82 -10.83
C GLY A 118 -34.60 -18.68 -11.45
N ILE A 119 -34.44 -17.67 -12.31
CA ILE A 119 -33.18 -17.28 -12.97
C ILE A 119 -31.98 -17.35 -12.02
N TRP A 120 -32.18 -16.99 -10.75
CA TRP A 120 -31.18 -17.01 -9.67
C TRP A 120 -30.70 -18.41 -9.24
N ALA A 121 -31.55 -19.43 -9.28
CA ALA A 121 -31.17 -20.82 -8.99
C ALA A 121 -30.32 -21.41 -10.13
N SER A 122 -30.71 -21.15 -11.37
CA SER A 122 -29.90 -21.50 -12.54
C SER A 122 -28.61 -20.67 -12.63
N LEU A 123 -28.60 -19.43 -12.11
CA LEU A 123 -27.39 -18.63 -11.99
C LEU A 123 -26.47 -19.17 -10.89
N SER A 124 -27.00 -19.53 -9.72
CA SER A 124 -26.18 -20.04 -8.60
C SER A 124 -25.53 -21.38 -8.93
N GLU A 125 -26.24 -22.25 -9.65
CA GLU A 125 -25.71 -23.54 -10.12
C GLU A 125 -24.66 -23.37 -11.23
N ARG A 126 -24.76 -22.30 -12.04
CA ARG A 126 -23.74 -21.91 -13.04
C ARG A 126 -22.55 -21.13 -12.47
N LEU A 127 -22.69 -20.58 -11.26
CA LEU A 127 -21.68 -19.76 -10.57
C LEU A 127 -20.93 -20.53 -9.48
N ASP A 128 -21.22 -21.83 -9.28
CA ASP A 128 -20.47 -22.68 -8.36
C ASP A 128 -19.16 -23.14 -9.04
N PRO A 129 -17.98 -22.64 -8.59
CA PRO A 129 -16.70 -22.98 -9.20
C PRO A 129 -16.35 -24.46 -9.12
N ILE A 130 -16.92 -25.18 -8.14
CA ILE A 130 -16.63 -26.58 -7.86
C ILE A 130 -17.43 -27.50 -8.82
N ALA A 131 -18.67 -27.12 -9.14
CA ALA A 131 -19.53 -27.85 -10.07
C ALA A 131 -19.28 -27.52 -11.55
N PHE A 132 -18.50 -26.47 -11.82
CA PHE A 132 -18.17 -26.04 -13.17
C PHE A 132 -17.43 -27.13 -13.96
N ARG A 133 -17.78 -27.30 -15.23
CA ARG A 133 -17.18 -28.28 -16.15
C ARG A 133 -16.37 -27.56 -17.24
N PRO A 134 -15.09 -27.26 -16.98
CA PRO A 134 -14.29 -26.48 -17.90
C PRO A 134 -14.01 -27.26 -19.18
N LYS A 135 -14.21 -26.61 -20.32
CA LYS A 135 -13.84 -27.11 -21.64
C LYS A 135 -12.96 -26.10 -22.34
N LEU A 136 -11.78 -26.50 -22.81
CA LEU A 136 -10.90 -25.60 -23.55
C LEU A 136 -11.56 -25.12 -24.85
N ALA A 137 -11.41 -23.83 -25.12
CA ALA A 137 -11.93 -23.20 -26.33
C ALA A 137 -11.24 -23.79 -27.57
N ALA A 138 -12.03 -23.99 -28.64
CA ALA A 138 -11.53 -24.54 -29.89
C ALA A 138 -10.43 -23.65 -30.50
N GLY A 139 -9.29 -24.25 -30.85
CA GLY A 139 -8.13 -23.56 -31.41
C GLY A 139 -7.14 -23.00 -30.37
N THR A 140 -7.35 -23.23 -29.07
CA THR A 140 -6.36 -22.89 -28.04
C THR A 140 -5.04 -23.61 -28.31
N GLU A 141 -3.96 -22.85 -28.49
CA GLU A 141 -2.60 -23.38 -28.67
C GLU A 141 -1.82 -23.21 -27.36
N TRP A 142 -0.96 -24.17 -27.02
CA TRP A 142 -0.04 -24.02 -25.90
C TRP A 142 1.31 -24.64 -26.20
N LYS A 143 2.34 -24.12 -25.54
CA LYS A 143 3.73 -24.56 -25.73
C LYS A 143 4.51 -24.44 -24.44
N VAL A 144 5.23 -25.51 -24.09
CA VAL A 144 6.16 -25.55 -22.95
C VAL A 144 7.56 -25.15 -23.41
N PHE A 145 8.17 -24.20 -22.70
CA PHE A 145 9.52 -23.71 -22.92
C PHE A 145 10.42 -24.22 -21.80
N ARG A 146 11.43 -25.00 -22.18
CA ARG A 146 12.45 -25.52 -21.26
C ARG A 146 13.69 -24.65 -21.28
N LEU A 147 14.10 -24.14 -20.12
CA LEU A 147 15.21 -23.21 -19.98
C LEU A 147 16.48 -23.93 -19.49
N PRO A 148 17.68 -23.55 -19.94
CA PRO A 148 18.94 -24.18 -19.51
C PRO A 148 19.25 -24.02 -18.01
N TRP A 149 18.60 -23.04 -17.36
CA TRP A 149 18.91 -22.59 -16.01
C TRP A 149 17.84 -22.97 -14.98
N GLY A 150 16.78 -23.70 -15.39
CA GLY A 150 15.56 -23.88 -14.61
C GLY A 150 14.50 -22.79 -14.91
N ASP A 151 13.40 -22.77 -14.14
CA ASP A 151 12.22 -21.90 -14.35
C ASP A 151 11.47 -22.16 -15.67
N ASP A 152 11.32 -23.44 -16.05
CA ASP A 152 10.49 -23.84 -17.18
C ASP A 152 9.10 -23.22 -17.08
N TYR A 153 8.55 -22.81 -18.22
CA TYR A 153 7.25 -22.15 -18.26
C TYR A 153 6.49 -22.58 -19.50
N ALA A 154 5.18 -22.49 -19.45
CA ALA A 154 4.33 -22.66 -20.61
C ALA A 154 3.67 -21.36 -21.00
N ILE A 155 3.35 -21.22 -22.28
CA ILE A 155 2.48 -20.15 -22.76
C ILE A 155 1.26 -20.79 -23.40
N VAL A 156 0.08 -20.24 -23.14
CA VAL A 156 -1.17 -20.57 -23.82
C VAL A 156 -1.65 -19.35 -24.62
N ALA A 157 -2.09 -19.56 -25.86
CA ALA A 157 -2.58 -18.55 -26.80
C ALA A 157 -4.04 -18.82 -27.19
N ASN A 158 -4.84 -17.77 -27.17
CA ASN A 158 -6.17 -17.80 -27.75
C ASN A 158 -6.14 -17.11 -29.13
N PRO A 159 -6.39 -17.86 -30.22
CA PRO A 159 -6.29 -17.30 -31.57
C PRO A 159 -7.39 -16.28 -31.89
N THR A 160 -8.51 -16.26 -31.14
CA THR A 160 -9.63 -15.35 -31.40
C THR A 160 -9.51 -14.01 -30.67
N ARG A 161 -8.78 -13.97 -29.55
CA ARG A 161 -8.66 -12.76 -28.70
C ARG A 161 -7.25 -12.16 -28.68
N THR A 162 -6.24 -12.79 -29.30
CA THR A 162 -4.83 -12.36 -29.24
C THR A 162 -4.33 -12.14 -27.79
N VAL A 163 -4.84 -12.97 -26.88
CA VAL A 163 -4.46 -12.99 -25.47
C VAL A 163 -3.54 -14.18 -25.25
N HIS A 164 -2.49 -13.97 -24.46
CA HIS A 164 -1.52 -14.99 -24.08
C HIS A 164 -1.37 -15.01 -22.56
N PHE A 165 -1.36 -16.20 -21.95
CA PHE A 165 -1.01 -16.37 -20.54
C PHE A 165 0.26 -17.19 -20.39
N ARG A 166 1.06 -16.82 -19.39
CA ARG A 166 2.19 -17.61 -18.93
C ARG A 166 1.71 -18.49 -17.77
N LEU A 167 1.93 -19.79 -17.90
CA LEU A 167 1.54 -20.81 -16.93
C LEU A 167 2.78 -21.59 -16.48
N GLN A 168 2.68 -22.29 -15.35
CA GLN A 168 3.68 -23.29 -14.97
C GLN A 168 3.52 -24.53 -15.87
N PRO A 169 4.60 -25.30 -16.10
CA PRO A 169 4.51 -26.55 -16.85
C PRO A 169 3.47 -27.52 -16.26
N SER A 170 3.34 -27.56 -14.93
CA SER A 170 2.34 -28.37 -14.20
C SER A 170 0.90 -27.98 -14.53
N ASP A 171 0.63 -26.70 -14.75
CA ASP A 171 -0.73 -26.21 -15.05
C ASP A 171 -1.20 -26.73 -16.42
N VAL A 172 -0.28 -26.86 -17.37
CA VAL A 172 -0.57 -27.38 -18.71
C VAL A 172 -0.84 -28.88 -18.70
N GLU A 173 -0.34 -29.61 -17.72
CA GLU A 173 -0.68 -31.03 -17.54
C GLU A 173 -2.16 -31.23 -17.17
N LEU A 174 -2.86 -30.18 -16.73
CA LEU A 174 -4.30 -30.22 -16.46
C LEU A 174 -5.14 -30.06 -17.73
N PHE A 175 -4.58 -29.57 -18.84
CA PHE A 175 -5.34 -29.26 -20.06
C PHE A 175 -6.08 -30.46 -20.67
N PRO A 176 -5.52 -31.69 -20.69
CA PRO A 176 -6.25 -32.87 -21.15
C PRO A 176 -7.51 -33.19 -20.35
N PHE A 177 -7.61 -32.71 -19.10
CA PHE A 177 -8.76 -32.90 -18.22
C PHE A 177 -9.84 -31.83 -18.40
N LEU A 178 -9.52 -30.73 -19.09
CA LEU A 178 -10.43 -29.61 -19.41
C LEU A 178 -11.20 -29.88 -20.71
N ASP A 179 -11.87 -31.03 -20.79
CA ASP A 179 -12.62 -31.47 -21.98
C ASP A 179 -14.15 -31.24 -21.86
N GLY A 180 -14.60 -30.73 -20.72
CA GLY A 180 -16.02 -30.51 -20.39
C GLY A 180 -16.77 -31.74 -19.88
N SER A 181 -16.12 -32.91 -19.78
CA SER A 181 -16.73 -34.13 -19.26
C SER A 181 -16.71 -34.19 -17.73
N ARG A 182 -15.68 -33.61 -17.11
CA ARG A 182 -15.41 -33.62 -15.66
C ARG A 182 -15.70 -32.26 -15.04
N SER A 183 -16.14 -32.25 -13.77
CA SER A 183 -16.20 -31.02 -12.97
C SER A 183 -14.84 -30.69 -12.36
N VAL A 184 -14.63 -29.44 -11.94
CA VAL A 184 -13.43 -29.03 -11.20
C VAL A 184 -13.24 -29.91 -9.96
N ALA A 185 -14.33 -30.28 -9.25
CA ALA A 185 -14.29 -31.21 -8.13
C ALA A 185 -13.73 -32.60 -8.52
N ASP A 186 -14.18 -33.15 -9.65
CA ASP A 186 -13.74 -34.47 -10.11
C ASP A 186 -12.25 -34.46 -10.45
N ILE A 187 -11.77 -33.38 -11.08
CA ILE A 187 -10.36 -33.19 -11.44
C ILE A 187 -9.49 -33.07 -10.17
N ILE A 188 -9.96 -32.33 -9.16
CA ILE A 188 -9.28 -32.20 -7.86
C ILE A 188 -9.13 -33.56 -7.20
N VAL A 189 -10.22 -34.33 -7.10
CA VAL A 189 -10.22 -35.66 -6.45
C VAL A 189 -9.28 -36.63 -7.16
N GLU A 190 -9.33 -36.68 -8.49
CA GLU A 190 -8.48 -37.58 -9.29
C GLU A 190 -6.98 -37.25 -9.16
N ARG A 191 -6.62 -35.95 -9.13
CA ARG A 191 -5.22 -35.52 -8.94
C ARG A 191 -4.72 -35.69 -7.50
N LEU A 192 -5.59 -35.55 -6.50
CA LEU A 192 -5.26 -35.84 -5.10
C LEU A 192 -4.87 -37.32 -4.93
N ASP A 193 -5.57 -38.23 -5.62
CA ASP A 193 -5.30 -39.67 -5.56
C ASP A 193 -4.03 -40.09 -6.33
N GLU A 194 -3.68 -39.42 -7.45
CA GLU A 194 -2.53 -39.81 -8.29
C GLU A 194 -1.19 -39.21 -7.85
N GLU A 195 -1.15 -37.96 -7.41
CA GLU A 195 0.12 -37.23 -7.17
C GLU A 195 0.30 -36.72 -5.74
N GLY A 196 -0.74 -36.79 -4.90
CA GLY A 196 -0.68 -36.38 -3.49
C GLY A 196 -0.26 -34.93 -3.25
N GLY A 197 -0.34 -34.05 -4.26
CA GLY A 197 0.42 -32.79 -4.22
C GLY A 197 -0.08 -31.58 -5.01
N LEU A 198 -1.24 -31.62 -5.69
CA LEU A 198 -1.81 -30.38 -6.25
C LEU A 198 -2.74 -29.72 -5.24
N ASP A 199 -2.45 -28.45 -4.94
CA ASP A 199 -3.29 -27.61 -4.10
C ASP A 199 -4.63 -27.39 -4.80
N ALA A 200 -5.74 -27.72 -4.13
CA ALA A 200 -7.08 -27.57 -4.69
C ALA A 200 -7.34 -26.11 -5.12
N ASP A 201 -6.75 -25.16 -4.38
CA ASP A 201 -6.83 -23.74 -4.69
C ASP A 201 -6.15 -23.39 -6.04
N ALA A 202 -5.04 -24.07 -6.38
CA ALA A 202 -4.32 -23.83 -7.64
C ALA A 202 -5.15 -24.23 -8.88
N ILE A 203 -5.93 -25.31 -8.80
CA ILE A 203 -6.80 -25.76 -9.90
C ILE A 203 -7.97 -24.77 -10.11
N VAL A 204 -8.53 -24.25 -9.01
CA VAL A 204 -9.60 -23.23 -9.05
C VAL A 204 -9.06 -21.92 -9.65
N GLU A 205 -7.90 -21.46 -9.18
CA GLU A 205 -7.25 -20.24 -9.69
C GLU A 205 -6.90 -20.35 -11.18
N LEU A 206 -6.37 -21.50 -11.61
CA LEU A 206 -6.08 -21.75 -13.03
C LEU A 206 -7.36 -21.70 -13.87
N THR A 207 -8.41 -22.38 -13.44
CA THR A 207 -9.67 -22.44 -14.18
C THR A 207 -10.31 -21.06 -14.29
N GLN A 208 -10.30 -20.28 -13.21
CA GLN A 208 -10.77 -18.90 -13.22
C GLN A 208 -9.93 -18.02 -14.15
N SER A 209 -8.61 -18.14 -14.12
CA SER A 209 -7.71 -17.37 -14.99
C SER A 209 -7.96 -17.69 -16.48
N LEU A 210 -8.16 -18.97 -16.81
CA LEU A 210 -8.50 -19.40 -18.17
C LEU A 210 -9.88 -18.89 -18.60
N ASP A 211 -10.86 -18.88 -17.70
CA ASP A 211 -12.19 -18.32 -17.97
C ASP A 211 -12.10 -16.82 -18.27
N GLU A 212 -11.48 -16.03 -17.39
CA GLU A 212 -11.30 -14.57 -17.54
C GLU A 212 -10.58 -14.21 -18.86
N GLY A 213 -9.59 -15.01 -19.28
CA GLY A 213 -8.92 -14.81 -20.58
C GLY A 213 -9.69 -15.32 -21.79
N GLY A 214 -10.85 -15.93 -21.60
CA GLY A 214 -11.69 -16.51 -22.65
C GLY A 214 -11.10 -17.78 -23.28
N PHE A 215 -10.29 -18.53 -22.55
CA PHE A 215 -9.70 -19.81 -22.98
C PHE A 215 -10.64 -21.00 -22.76
N LEU A 216 -11.80 -20.79 -22.13
CA LEU A 216 -12.83 -21.80 -21.91
C LEU A 216 -14.08 -21.57 -22.77
N ASP A 217 -14.82 -22.65 -23.06
CA ASP A 217 -16.07 -22.71 -23.82
C ASP A 217 -17.23 -23.12 -22.89
N PRO A 218 -18.32 -22.31 -22.77
CA PRO A 218 -18.58 -21.06 -23.47
C PRO A 218 -17.79 -19.88 -22.89
N ALA A 219 -17.25 -19.02 -23.75
CA ALA A 219 -16.49 -17.85 -23.31
C ALA A 219 -17.35 -16.94 -22.42
N PRO A 220 -16.84 -16.46 -21.27
CA PRO A 220 -17.64 -15.63 -20.38
C PRO A 220 -18.07 -14.35 -21.10
N LEU A 221 -19.35 -14.04 -20.97
CA LEU A 221 -19.91 -12.76 -21.39
C LEU A 221 -19.38 -11.69 -20.43
N ASP A 222 -18.42 -10.89 -20.88
CA ASP A 222 -17.94 -9.71 -20.15
C ASP A 222 -19.04 -8.64 -20.11
N THR A 223 -19.95 -8.79 -19.14
CA THR A 223 -21.09 -7.91 -18.92
C THR A 223 -20.66 -6.49 -18.60
N ASP A 224 -19.50 -6.31 -17.99
CA ASP A 224 -18.97 -5.00 -17.61
C ASP A 224 -18.43 -4.23 -18.83
N ALA A 225 -17.71 -4.90 -19.73
CA ALA A 225 -17.28 -4.31 -20.99
C ALA A 225 -18.47 -3.99 -21.90
N ALA A 226 -19.45 -4.88 -22.00
CA ALA A 226 -20.67 -4.66 -22.77
C ALA A 226 -21.46 -3.45 -22.24
N LEU A 227 -21.62 -3.34 -20.92
CA LEU A 227 -22.29 -2.23 -20.26
C LEU A 227 -21.53 -0.91 -20.41
N THR A 228 -20.20 -0.93 -20.26
CA THR A 228 -19.35 0.26 -20.42
C THR A 228 -19.38 0.76 -21.85
N GLN A 229 -19.32 -0.15 -22.83
CA GLN A 229 -19.39 0.20 -24.25
C GLN A 229 -20.75 0.78 -24.65
N ALA A 230 -21.84 0.25 -24.07
CA ALA A 230 -23.19 0.79 -24.25
C ALA A 230 -23.33 2.19 -23.63
N LEU A 231 -22.78 2.41 -22.43
CA LEU A 231 -22.80 3.70 -21.74
C LEU A 231 -21.95 4.77 -22.45
N GLU A 232 -20.78 4.41 -22.98
CA GLU A 232 -19.88 5.34 -23.68
C GLU A 232 -20.41 5.78 -25.05
N ARG A 233 -21.12 4.90 -25.77
CA ARG A 233 -21.80 5.26 -27.05
C ARG A 233 -22.81 6.38 -26.89
N SER A 234 -23.42 6.53 -25.70
CA SER A 234 -24.48 7.52 -25.47
C SER A 234 -24.00 8.96 -25.22
N ARG A 235 -22.69 9.19 -24.95
CA ARG A 235 -22.25 10.45 -24.29
C ARG A 235 -21.30 11.37 -25.05
N THR A 236 -20.75 11.05 -26.22
CA THR A 236 -19.72 11.95 -26.83
C THR A 236 -19.62 11.93 -28.35
N ALA A 237 -19.50 13.14 -28.94
CA ALA A 237 -19.36 13.37 -30.38
C ALA A 237 -17.92 13.21 -30.95
N PHE A 238 -16.87 13.12 -30.12
CA PHE A 238 -15.48 12.98 -30.58
C PHE A 238 -14.61 11.99 -29.76
N PRO A 239 -14.99 10.71 -29.66
CA PRO A 239 -14.28 9.71 -28.85
C PRO A 239 -12.83 9.46 -29.33
N LYS A 240 -12.58 9.49 -30.66
CA LYS A 240 -11.26 9.24 -31.24
C LYS A 240 -10.21 10.30 -30.88
N LEU A 241 -10.61 11.58 -30.86
CA LEU A 241 -9.70 12.69 -30.52
C LEU A 241 -9.31 12.66 -29.03
N ARG A 242 -10.24 12.29 -28.14
CA ARG A 242 -9.95 12.12 -26.71
C ARG A 242 -9.10 10.88 -26.44
N LYS A 243 -9.33 9.77 -27.15
CA LYS A 243 -8.48 8.56 -27.07
C LYS A 243 -7.06 8.95 -27.49
N PHE A 244 -6.90 9.58 -28.65
CA PHE A 244 -5.60 10.08 -29.12
C PHE A 244 -4.93 11.08 -28.17
N ALA A 245 -5.65 12.06 -27.62
CA ALA A 245 -5.06 13.00 -26.67
C ALA A 245 -4.60 12.34 -25.35
N LYS A 246 -5.17 11.18 -25.00
CA LYS A 246 -4.79 10.40 -23.82
C LYS A 246 -3.68 9.40 -24.10
N THR A 247 -3.74 8.69 -25.22
CA THR A 247 -2.83 7.57 -25.55
C THR A 247 -1.72 7.97 -26.49
N LEU A 248 -1.86 9.09 -27.22
CA LEU A 248 -1.01 9.51 -28.33
C LEU A 248 -0.85 8.43 -29.40
N GLN A 249 -1.87 7.57 -29.56
CA GLN A 249 -1.87 6.42 -30.46
C GLN A 249 -3.08 6.43 -31.40
N ILE A 250 -2.86 6.02 -32.64
CA ILE A 250 -3.86 5.78 -33.68
C ILE A 250 -3.67 4.36 -34.18
N GLU A 251 -4.62 3.50 -33.84
CA GLU A 251 -4.64 2.09 -34.24
C GLU A 251 -5.32 1.96 -35.61
N TRP A 252 -4.76 1.15 -36.51
CA TRP A 252 -5.40 0.83 -37.78
C TRP A 252 -6.39 -0.33 -37.60
N ALA A 253 -7.57 -0.22 -38.24
CA ALA A 253 -8.57 -1.27 -38.17
C ALA A 253 -8.18 -2.44 -39.08
N GLY A 254 -8.01 -3.64 -38.51
CA GLY A 254 -7.72 -4.87 -39.24
C GLY A 254 -6.39 -4.84 -40.02
N PRO A 255 -5.24 -4.62 -39.34
CA PRO A 255 -3.93 -4.53 -39.98
C PRO A 255 -3.51 -5.85 -40.65
N ASP A 256 -4.11 -6.97 -40.25
CA ASP A 256 -3.76 -8.29 -40.75
C ASP A 256 -4.01 -8.46 -42.25
N LYS A 257 -5.06 -7.84 -42.81
CA LYS A 257 -5.37 -7.93 -44.26
C LYS A 257 -4.34 -7.24 -45.15
N PRO A 258 -3.99 -5.94 -44.94
CA PRO A 258 -2.95 -5.29 -45.73
C PRO A 258 -1.57 -5.92 -45.50
N VAL A 259 -1.25 -6.34 -44.27
CA VAL A 259 0.00 -7.05 -43.99
C VAL A 259 0.03 -8.41 -44.69
N ALA A 260 -1.06 -9.18 -44.69
CA ALA A 260 -1.18 -10.44 -45.42
C ALA A 260 -1.09 -10.23 -46.95
N TRP A 261 -1.60 -9.12 -47.48
CA TRP A 261 -1.42 -8.77 -48.89
C TRP A 261 0.05 -8.51 -49.22
N ILE A 262 0.75 -7.75 -48.37
CA ILE A 262 2.20 -7.52 -48.48
C ILE A 262 2.96 -8.85 -48.32
N ASP A 263 2.51 -9.74 -47.43
CA ASP A 263 3.11 -11.06 -47.22
C ASP A 263 3.10 -11.91 -48.49
N GLN A 264 1.91 -12.03 -49.09
CA GLN A 264 1.70 -12.87 -50.27
C GLN A 264 2.49 -12.40 -51.49
N HIS A 265 2.71 -11.08 -51.64
CA HIS A 265 3.30 -10.50 -52.85
C HIS A 265 4.76 -10.05 -52.70
N LEU A 266 5.19 -9.64 -51.51
CA LEU A 266 6.53 -9.07 -51.28
C LEU A 266 7.36 -9.96 -50.37
N ILE A 267 6.84 -10.37 -49.22
CA ILE A 267 7.60 -11.10 -48.20
C ILE A 267 8.04 -12.46 -48.75
N ARG A 268 7.14 -13.24 -49.37
CA ARG A 268 7.52 -14.55 -49.97
C ARG A 268 8.67 -14.48 -50.99
N ILE A 269 8.83 -13.35 -51.68
CA ILE A 269 9.93 -13.14 -52.61
C ILE A 269 11.24 -12.85 -51.86
N LEU A 270 11.17 -11.99 -50.83
CA LEU A 270 12.33 -11.60 -50.01
C LEU A 270 12.96 -12.79 -49.27
N PHE A 271 12.17 -13.81 -48.94
CA PHE A 271 12.63 -15.02 -48.24
C PHE A 271 13.17 -16.12 -49.16
N ARG A 272 13.22 -15.90 -50.49
CA ARG A 272 13.91 -16.82 -51.40
C ARG A 272 15.42 -16.78 -51.11
N PRO A 273 16.15 -17.92 -51.13
CA PRO A 273 17.58 -17.94 -50.80
C PRO A 273 18.42 -16.92 -51.58
N ALA A 274 18.14 -16.77 -52.89
CA ALA A 274 18.82 -15.79 -53.73
C ALA A 274 18.54 -14.33 -53.33
N ALA A 275 17.30 -14.02 -52.92
CA ALA A 275 16.92 -12.69 -52.46
C ALA A 275 17.57 -12.37 -51.11
N VAL A 276 17.57 -13.32 -50.17
CA VAL A 276 18.24 -13.18 -48.87
C VAL A 276 19.74 -12.91 -49.06
N ILE A 277 20.41 -13.69 -49.92
CA ILE A 277 21.84 -13.47 -50.23
C ILE A 277 22.05 -12.08 -50.83
N ALA A 278 21.21 -11.65 -51.78
CA ALA A 278 21.31 -10.31 -52.37
C ALA A 278 21.13 -9.21 -51.31
N LEU A 279 20.16 -9.33 -50.41
CA LEU A 279 19.93 -8.37 -49.32
C LEU A 279 21.10 -8.33 -48.33
N LEU A 280 21.69 -9.49 -47.98
CA LEU A 280 22.88 -9.57 -47.12
C LEU A 280 24.08 -8.86 -47.77
N VAL A 281 24.28 -9.06 -49.08
CA VAL A 281 25.33 -8.37 -49.84
C VAL A 281 25.08 -6.86 -49.85
N VAL A 282 23.82 -6.42 -50.04
CA VAL A 282 23.47 -5.00 -49.98
C VAL A 282 23.74 -4.41 -48.60
N ALA A 283 23.30 -5.08 -47.53
CA ALA A 283 23.45 -4.64 -46.16
C ALA A 283 24.93 -4.52 -45.73
N PHE A 284 25.68 -5.62 -45.81
CA PHE A 284 27.06 -5.67 -45.31
C PHE A 284 28.06 -5.07 -46.30
N GLY A 285 27.84 -5.24 -47.60
CA GLY A 285 28.63 -4.57 -48.63
C GLY A 285 28.42 -3.06 -48.62
N GLY A 286 27.19 -2.61 -48.35
CA GLY A 286 26.89 -1.18 -48.21
C GLY A 286 27.53 -0.57 -46.97
N MET A 287 27.55 -1.28 -45.84
CA MET A 287 28.34 -0.88 -44.66
C MET A 287 29.83 -0.74 -44.99
N ALA A 288 30.42 -1.71 -45.69
CA ALA A 288 31.82 -1.64 -46.11
C ALA A 288 32.08 -0.45 -47.06
N ALA A 289 31.15 -0.20 -47.98
CA ALA A 289 31.19 0.95 -48.89
C ALA A 289 31.12 2.28 -48.11
N PHE A 290 30.26 2.38 -47.09
CA PHE A 290 30.17 3.55 -46.23
C PHE A 290 31.49 3.81 -45.49
N VAL A 291 32.08 2.77 -44.89
CA VAL A 291 33.39 2.89 -44.21
C VAL A 291 34.50 3.33 -45.18
N ALA A 292 34.48 2.85 -46.43
CA ALA A 292 35.42 3.29 -47.45
C ALA A 292 35.23 4.78 -47.80
N VAL A 293 33.98 5.25 -47.91
CA VAL A 293 33.66 6.66 -48.14
C VAL A 293 34.08 7.54 -46.96
N GLU A 294 33.80 7.12 -45.73
CA GLU A 294 34.16 7.87 -44.53
C GLU A 294 35.69 8.03 -44.41
N ARG A 295 36.44 6.93 -44.60
CA ARG A 295 37.92 6.94 -44.61
C ARG A 295 38.53 7.82 -45.69
N SER A 296 37.79 8.08 -46.78
CA SER A 296 38.26 8.99 -47.83
C SER A 296 38.31 10.45 -47.37
N GLY A 297 37.65 10.81 -46.27
CA GLY A 297 37.61 12.17 -45.72
C GLY A 297 36.84 13.18 -46.59
N ARG A 298 36.15 12.74 -47.63
CA ARG A 298 35.47 13.61 -48.62
C ARG A 298 34.22 14.33 -48.07
N PHE A 299 33.60 13.80 -47.02
CA PHE A 299 32.36 14.33 -46.46
C PHE A 299 32.54 14.74 -44.99
N HIS A 300 31.90 15.84 -44.60
CA HIS A 300 31.95 16.37 -43.23
C HIS A 300 30.56 16.68 -42.68
N LEU A 301 30.39 16.51 -41.37
CA LEU A 301 29.14 16.74 -40.65
C LEU A 301 28.78 18.22 -40.44
N ASN A 302 29.74 19.14 -40.59
CA ASN A 302 29.63 20.52 -40.08
C ASN A 302 28.77 21.47 -40.92
N ALA A 303 28.31 21.08 -42.11
CA ALA A 303 27.45 21.94 -42.92
C ALA A 303 25.99 21.78 -42.47
N THR A 304 25.39 22.88 -41.96
CA THR A 304 23.96 22.97 -41.65
C THR A 304 23.15 22.59 -42.88
N ALA A 305 22.35 21.52 -42.77
CA ALA A 305 21.47 21.08 -43.84
C ALA A 305 20.47 22.19 -44.19
N ALA A 306 20.18 22.37 -45.48
CA ALA A 306 19.14 23.29 -45.89
C ALA A 306 17.79 22.85 -45.29
N PRO A 307 16.83 23.77 -45.06
CA PRO A 307 15.51 23.40 -44.51
C PRO A 307 14.80 22.29 -45.31
N ALA A 308 14.89 22.34 -46.65
CA ALA A 308 14.34 21.33 -47.54
C ALA A 308 15.03 19.96 -47.39
N GLU A 309 16.35 19.95 -47.20
CA GLU A 309 17.13 18.74 -46.94
C GLU A 309 16.73 18.12 -45.58
N SER A 310 16.58 18.97 -44.56
CA SER A 310 16.13 18.55 -43.23
C SER A 310 14.72 17.96 -43.26
N ALA A 311 13.80 18.57 -44.01
CA ALA A 311 12.44 18.05 -44.19
C ALA A 311 12.44 16.70 -44.91
N LEU A 312 13.30 16.53 -45.92
CA LEU A 312 13.46 15.25 -46.63
C LEU A 312 14.06 14.16 -45.73
N LEU A 313 15.08 14.48 -44.93
CA LEU A 313 15.64 13.54 -43.93
C LEU A 313 14.59 13.09 -42.92
N ILE A 314 13.74 14.02 -42.45
CA ILE A 314 12.63 13.69 -41.55
C ILE A 314 11.63 12.77 -42.24
N ALA A 315 11.20 13.09 -43.46
CA ALA A 315 10.27 12.25 -44.22
C ALA A 315 10.82 10.84 -44.44
N LEU A 316 12.10 10.73 -44.80
CA LEU A 316 12.76 9.45 -45.03
C LEU A 316 13.00 8.67 -43.72
N SER A 317 13.19 9.37 -42.60
CA SER A 317 13.25 8.73 -41.27
C SER A 317 11.92 8.06 -40.89
N PHE A 318 10.77 8.64 -41.25
CA PHE A 318 9.47 7.98 -41.06
C PHE A 318 9.30 6.75 -41.95
N ALA A 319 9.77 6.82 -43.20
CA ALA A 319 9.76 5.67 -44.10
C ALA A 319 10.66 4.54 -43.58
N LEU A 320 11.81 4.88 -42.96
CA LEU A 320 12.68 3.92 -42.28
C LEU A 320 11.97 3.24 -41.11
N THR A 321 11.35 4.01 -40.21
CA THR A 321 10.60 3.44 -39.09
C THR A 321 9.48 2.52 -39.59
N PHE A 322 8.78 2.90 -40.66
CA PHE A 322 7.78 2.02 -41.27
C PHE A 322 8.40 0.71 -41.81
N ALA A 323 9.55 0.79 -42.50
CA ALA A 323 10.26 -0.39 -43.00
C ALA A 323 10.79 -1.28 -41.87
N HIS A 324 11.24 -0.69 -40.76
CA HIS A 324 11.67 -1.38 -39.55
C HIS A 324 10.52 -2.22 -38.96
N GLU A 325 9.37 -1.60 -38.71
CA GLU A 325 8.18 -2.29 -38.19
C GLU A 325 7.67 -3.38 -39.14
N LEU A 326 7.73 -3.11 -40.45
CA LEU A 326 7.38 -4.10 -41.47
C LEU A 326 8.34 -5.30 -41.44
N GLY A 327 9.61 -5.10 -41.07
CA GLY A 327 10.59 -6.15 -40.86
C GLY A 327 10.15 -7.16 -39.79
N HIS A 328 9.71 -6.67 -38.61
CA HIS A 328 9.17 -7.52 -37.55
C HIS A 328 7.93 -8.28 -38.02
N ALA A 329 6.96 -7.57 -38.60
CA ALA A 329 5.72 -8.15 -39.11
C ALA A 329 5.97 -9.24 -40.16
N SER A 330 7.01 -9.07 -40.99
CA SER A 330 7.37 -10.00 -42.06
C SER A 330 7.84 -11.35 -41.52
N ILE A 331 8.69 -11.35 -40.49
CA ILE A 331 9.14 -12.59 -39.84
C ILE A 331 7.98 -13.26 -39.11
N GLU A 332 7.13 -12.48 -38.45
CA GLU A 332 5.96 -12.99 -37.73
C GLU A 332 5.04 -13.78 -38.68
N LYS A 333 4.74 -13.19 -39.84
CA LYS A 333 3.94 -13.83 -40.89
C LYS A 333 4.63 -15.02 -41.56
N HIS A 334 5.94 -14.94 -41.78
CA HIS A 334 6.70 -16.03 -42.39
C HIS A 334 6.60 -17.35 -41.59
N TYR A 335 6.56 -17.25 -40.25
CA TYR A 335 6.39 -18.39 -39.36
C TYR A 335 4.92 -18.69 -39.01
N GLY A 336 3.96 -18.14 -39.77
CA GLY A 336 2.53 -18.45 -39.64
C GLY A 336 1.83 -17.78 -38.46
N ARG A 337 2.43 -16.75 -37.85
CA ARG A 337 1.86 -16.02 -36.71
C ARG A 337 1.02 -14.82 -37.14
N THR A 338 0.25 -14.28 -36.20
CA THR A 338 -0.70 -13.19 -36.45
C THR A 338 -0.20 -11.86 -35.91
N VAL A 339 -0.40 -10.79 -36.68
CA VAL A 339 -0.04 -9.44 -36.23
C VAL A 339 -1.22 -8.87 -35.44
N GLY A 340 -1.03 -8.70 -34.13
CA GLY A 340 -2.12 -8.34 -33.21
C GLY A 340 -2.69 -6.95 -33.49
N SER A 341 -1.84 -5.93 -33.52
CA SER A 341 -2.24 -4.57 -33.88
C SER A 341 -1.10 -3.82 -34.56
N ALA A 342 -1.43 -2.83 -35.39
CA ALA A 342 -0.45 -1.95 -36.00
C ALA A 342 -1.02 -0.54 -36.10
N GLY A 343 -0.14 0.46 -36.09
CA GLY A 343 -0.59 1.83 -36.21
C GLY A 343 0.52 2.85 -36.04
N PHE A 344 0.11 4.01 -35.56
CA PHE A 344 0.95 5.18 -35.39
C PHE A 344 0.89 5.65 -33.94
N LEU A 345 2.03 5.96 -33.35
CA LEU A 345 2.14 6.48 -31.99
C LEU A 345 3.13 7.64 -31.90
N ILE A 346 2.96 8.51 -30.91
CA ILE A 346 3.98 9.53 -30.59
C ILE A 346 4.84 9.02 -29.45
N TYR A 347 6.04 8.52 -29.78
CA TYR A 347 7.04 8.04 -28.82
C TYR A 347 8.02 9.16 -28.49
N PHE A 348 8.15 9.54 -27.22
CA PHE A 348 9.03 10.64 -26.77
C PHE A 348 8.91 11.94 -27.59
N GLY A 349 7.70 12.29 -28.02
CA GLY A 349 7.44 13.50 -28.80
C GLY A 349 7.79 13.39 -30.29
N ARG A 350 8.22 12.22 -30.77
CA ARG A 350 8.45 11.91 -32.19
C ARG A 350 7.38 10.95 -32.69
N PRO A 351 6.84 11.15 -33.89
CA PRO A 351 5.95 10.16 -34.46
C PRO A 351 6.70 8.87 -34.81
N ALA A 352 6.06 7.73 -34.62
CA ALA A 352 6.61 6.41 -34.90
C ALA A 352 5.49 5.48 -35.37
N PHE A 353 5.84 4.53 -36.23
CA PHE A 353 4.99 3.38 -36.50
C PHE A 353 5.21 2.34 -35.41
N TYR A 354 4.24 1.46 -35.21
CA TYR A 354 4.42 0.30 -34.34
C TYR A 354 3.65 -0.89 -34.90
N VAL A 355 4.20 -2.08 -34.66
CA VAL A 355 3.53 -3.37 -34.84
C VAL A 355 3.62 -4.14 -33.53
N THR A 356 2.48 -4.63 -33.04
CA THR A 356 2.42 -5.46 -31.86
C THR A 356 2.56 -6.93 -32.26
N ALA A 357 3.70 -7.53 -31.90
CA ALA A 357 4.03 -8.92 -32.15
C ALA A 357 3.77 -9.80 -30.91
N THR A 358 2.59 -9.74 -30.29
CA THR A 358 2.29 -10.54 -29.08
C THR A 358 2.37 -12.04 -29.37
N ASP A 359 2.02 -12.45 -30.59
CA ASP A 359 2.01 -13.85 -31.00
C ASP A 359 3.43 -14.43 -31.20
N SER A 360 4.45 -13.56 -31.21
CA SER A 360 5.86 -13.97 -31.16
C SER A 360 6.23 -14.78 -29.92
N LEU A 361 5.45 -14.69 -28.84
CA LEU A 361 5.64 -15.49 -27.63
C LEU A 361 5.56 -17.01 -27.91
N MET A 362 4.79 -17.42 -28.93
CA MET A 362 4.66 -18.82 -29.36
C MET A 362 5.87 -19.34 -30.18
N MET A 363 6.71 -18.43 -30.65
CA MET A 363 7.85 -18.75 -31.50
C MET A 363 9.01 -19.37 -30.73
N ASP A 364 9.83 -20.16 -31.42
CA ASP A 364 11.10 -20.64 -30.87
C ASP A 364 12.12 -19.51 -30.70
N ARG A 365 13.10 -19.71 -29.82
CA ARG A 365 14.14 -18.70 -29.51
C ARG A 365 14.79 -18.09 -30.76
N TRP A 366 15.11 -18.91 -31.76
CA TRP A 366 15.80 -18.43 -32.97
C TRP A 366 14.86 -17.69 -33.91
N GLN A 367 13.58 -18.05 -33.93
CA GLN A 367 12.55 -17.33 -34.68
C GLN A 367 12.33 -15.93 -34.08
N ARG A 368 12.29 -15.83 -32.74
CA ARG A 368 12.22 -14.54 -32.03
C ARG A 368 13.47 -13.68 -32.26
N VAL A 369 14.66 -14.26 -32.16
CA VAL A 369 15.92 -13.55 -32.48
C VAL A 369 15.90 -13.00 -33.92
N LEU A 370 15.47 -13.79 -34.90
CA LEU A 370 15.33 -13.33 -36.28
C LEU A 370 14.28 -12.23 -36.42
N MET A 371 13.16 -12.34 -35.70
CA MET A 371 12.11 -11.32 -35.68
C MET A 371 12.63 -9.99 -35.17
N PHE A 372 13.28 -9.94 -34.01
CA PHE A 372 13.85 -8.71 -33.46
C PHE A 372 15.00 -8.18 -34.33
N ALA A 373 15.78 -9.05 -34.98
CA ALA A 373 16.83 -8.62 -35.90
C ALA A 373 16.29 -8.03 -37.22
N ALA A 374 15.05 -8.35 -37.61
CA ALA A 374 14.51 -7.97 -38.92
C ALA A 374 14.28 -6.47 -39.09
N GLY A 375 13.88 -5.77 -38.03
CA GLY A 375 13.73 -4.30 -38.06
C GLY A 375 15.06 -3.59 -38.36
N PRO A 376 16.10 -3.77 -37.52
CA PRO A 376 17.44 -3.24 -37.76
C PRO A 376 18.05 -3.72 -39.08
N PHE A 377 17.75 -4.95 -39.51
CA PHE A 377 18.22 -5.47 -40.80
C PHE A 377 17.57 -4.74 -41.99
N ALA A 378 16.27 -4.46 -41.94
CA ALA A 378 15.58 -3.69 -42.98
C ALA A 378 16.16 -2.27 -43.09
N GLU A 379 16.42 -1.62 -41.96
CA GLU A 379 17.12 -0.33 -41.92
C GLU A 379 18.53 -0.43 -42.51
N LEU A 380 19.27 -1.49 -42.20
CA LEU A 380 20.62 -1.71 -42.71
C LEU A 380 20.64 -1.93 -44.23
N VAL A 381 19.67 -2.64 -44.80
CA VAL A 381 19.53 -2.78 -46.25
C VAL A 381 19.31 -1.42 -46.92
N LEU A 382 18.44 -0.59 -46.36
CA LEU A 382 18.16 0.75 -46.90
C LEU A 382 19.37 1.70 -46.76
N ALA A 383 20.08 1.65 -45.62
CA ALA A 383 21.38 2.32 -45.47
C ALA A 383 22.41 1.79 -46.47
N GLY A 384 22.39 0.48 -46.75
CA GLY A 384 23.30 -0.18 -47.66
C GLY A 384 23.13 0.32 -49.10
N PHE A 385 21.89 0.44 -49.58
CA PHE A 385 21.61 1.05 -50.89
C PHE A 385 22.10 2.50 -50.98
N ALA A 386 21.84 3.31 -49.95
CA ALA A 386 22.33 4.69 -49.91
C ALA A 386 23.87 4.76 -49.92
N SER A 387 24.52 3.87 -49.18
CA SER A 387 25.98 3.78 -49.07
C SER A 387 26.64 3.31 -50.37
N PHE A 388 26.02 2.37 -51.09
CA PHE A 388 26.48 1.97 -52.41
C PHE A 388 26.32 3.08 -53.44
N ALA A 389 25.17 3.76 -53.48
CA ALA A 389 24.96 4.89 -54.35
C ALA A 389 25.98 6.00 -54.09
N LEU A 390 26.28 6.26 -52.81
CA LEU A 390 27.30 7.21 -52.39
C LEU A 390 28.71 6.79 -52.82
N PHE A 391 29.05 5.52 -52.68
CA PHE A 391 30.37 4.98 -53.06
C PHE A 391 30.59 5.00 -54.57
N LEU A 392 29.57 4.63 -55.36
CA LEU A 392 29.65 4.61 -56.83
C LEU A 392 29.61 6.01 -57.44
N PHE A 393 28.88 6.94 -56.80
CA PHE A 393 28.66 8.29 -57.32
C PHE A 393 28.97 9.36 -56.26
N PRO A 394 30.23 9.47 -55.81
CA PRO A 394 30.61 10.38 -54.72
C PRO A 394 30.46 11.86 -55.09
N ASP A 395 30.53 12.21 -56.36
CA ASP A 395 30.43 13.60 -56.84
C ASP A 395 29.00 13.98 -57.27
N SER A 396 28.01 13.13 -56.98
CA SER A 396 26.62 13.37 -57.34
C SER A 396 25.96 14.42 -56.45
N LEU A 397 24.98 15.15 -57.00
CA LEU A 397 24.17 16.13 -56.23
C LEU A 397 23.61 15.59 -54.90
N PRO A 398 23.08 14.35 -54.81
CA PRO A 398 22.57 13.81 -53.55
C PRO A 398 23.67 13.28 -52.61
N ALA A 399 24.94 13.22 -52.99
CA ALA A 399 25.98 12.56 -52.20
C ALA A 399 26.12 13.08 -50.76
N PRO A 400 26.16 14.40 -50.48
CA PRO A 400 26.21 14.90 -49.09
C PRO A 400 24.98 14.50 -48.27
N PHE A 401 23.81 14.48 -48.91
CA PHE A 401 22.56 14.04 -48.28
C PHE A 401 22.59 12.53 -47.98
N LEU A 402 23.00 11.70 -48.95
CA LEU A 402 23.12 10.26 -48.78
C LEU A 402 24.11 9.90 -47.68
N PHE A 403 25.21 10.64 -47.56
CA PHE A 403 26.17 10.48 -46.46
C PHE A 403 25.51 10.75 -45.10
N ARG A 404 24.82 11.88 -44.93
CA ARG A 404 24.11 12.23 -43.68
C ARG A 404 23.01 11.20 -43.36
N PHE A 405 22.25 10.80 -44.37
CA PHE A 405 21.19 9.80 -44.24
C PHE A 405 21.75 8.44 -43.80
N ALA A 406 22.78 7.93 -44.49
CA ALA A 406 23.42 6.66 -44.14
C ALA A 406 24.03 6.71 -42.73
N LEU A 407 24.76 7.78 -42.39
CA LEU A 407 25.37 7.95 -41.08
C LEU A 407 24.34 7.97 -39.94
N LEU A 408 23.26 8.76 -40.12
CA LEU A 408 22.20 8.85 -39.12
C LEU A 408 21.46 7.52 -38.96
N ASN A 409 21.20 6.81 -40.05
CA ASN A 409 20.54 5.51 -40.00
C ASN A 409 21.44 4.44 -39.34
N LEU A 410 22.73 4.40 -39.68
CA LEU A 410 23.71 3.51 -39.03
C LEU A 410 23.82 3.78 -37.52
N PHE A 411 23.73 5.05 -37.11
CA PHE A 411 23.68 5.40 -35.70
C PHE A 411 22.39 4.92 -35.00
N ILE A 412 21.23 5.03 -35.67
CA ILE A 412 19.95 4.50 -35.14
C ILE A 412 20.02 2.98 -34.99
N ILE A 413 20.51 2.26 -36.01
CA ILE A 413 20.71 0.81 -35.96
C ILE A 413 21.63 0.43 -34.80
N PHE A 414 22.73 1.17 -34.62
CA PHE A 414 23.62 0.96 -33.47
C PHE A 414 22.88 1.09 -32.14
N LEU A 415 22.11 2.16 -31.94
CA LEU A 415 21.32 2.34 -30.72
C LEU A 415 20.28 1.23 -30.52
N ASN A 416 19.58 0.81 -31.58
CA ASN A 416 18.60 -0.28 -31.53
C ASN A 416 19.24 -1.60 -31.09
N LEU A 417 20.49 -1.86 -31.49
CA LEU A 417 21.21 -3.09 -31.14
C LEU A 417 21.93 -3.04 -29.79
N VAL A 418 21.97 -1.90 -29.08
CA VAL A 418 22.55 -1.82 -27.74
C VAL A 418 21.67 -2.59 -26.74
N PRO A 419 22.16 -3.67 -26.10
CA PRO A 419 21.32 -4.50 -25.22
C PRO A 419 20.84 -3.80 -23.94
N MET A 420 21.41 -2.65 -23.59
CA MET A 420 21.09 -1.91 -22.37
C MET A 420 19.87 -1.00 -22.54
N LEU A 421 19.41 -0.79 -23.77
CA LEU A 421 18.16 -0.09 -24.10
C LEU A 421 17.10 -1.13 -24.41
N GLU A 422 15.87 -0.94 -23.91
CA GLU A 422 14.70 -1.79 -24.23
C GLU A 422 14.22 -1.56 -25.68
N LEU A 423 15.13 -1.84 -26.62
CA LEU A 423 14.96 -1.87 -28.06
C LEU A 423 15.27 -3.30 -28.54
N ASP A 424 15.39 -3.53 -29.84
CA ASP A 424 15.55 -4.88 -30.40
C ASP A 424 16.76 -5.65 -29.86
N GLY A 425 17.89 -4.96 -29.67
CA GLY A 425 19.13 -5.55 -29.17
C GLY A 425 19.00 -6.16 -27.78
N TYR A 426 18.15 -5.57 -26.92
CA TYR A 426 17.86 -6.13 -25.61
C TYR A 426 17.14 -7.47 -25.72
N TRP A 427 16.10 -7.54 -26.56
CA TRP A 427 15.32 -8.76 -26.75
C TRP A 427 16.13 -9.85 -27.45
N ILE A 428 16.92 -9.49 -28.47
CA ILE A 428 17.89 -10.40 -29.10
C ILE A 428 18.84 -10.98 -28.05
N PHE A 429 19.43 -10.13 -27.21
CA PHE A 429 20.37 -10.57 -26.18
C PHE A 429 19.69 -11.46 -25.13
N SER A 430 18.51 -11.07 -24.65
CA SER A 430 17.70 -11.82 -23.68
C SER A 430 17.35 -13.22 -24.18
N ASP A 431 16.93 -13.36 -25.44
CA ASP A 431 16.62 -14.65 -26.07
C ASP A 431 17.87 -15.51 -26.34
N LEU A 432 19.01 -14.90 -26.69
CA LEU A 432 20.28 -15.61 -26.89
C LEU A 432 20.78 -16.26 -25.58
N ILE A 433 20.69 -15.52 -24.47
CA ILE A 433 21.10 -16.04 -23.15
C ILE A 433 19.99 -16.85 -22.46
N GLN A 434 18.78 -16.84 -23.02
CA GLN A 434 17.58 -17.52 -22.49
C GLN A 434 17.24 -17.07 -21.06
N VAL A 435 17.31 -15.76 -20.83
CA VAL A 435 16.88 -15.13 -19.56
C VAL A 435 15.78 -14.13 -19.90
N PRO A 436 14.50 -14.54 -19.87
CA PRO A 436 13.39 -13.64 -20.13
C PRO A 436 13.37 -12.52 -19.08
N GLU A 437 12.92 -11.34 -19.49
CA GLU A 437 12.80 -10.17 -18.60
C GLU A 437 14.11 -9.85 -17.86
N LEU A 438 15.23 -9.97 -18.57
CA LEU A 438 16.57 -9.77 -18.02
C LEU A 438 16.71 -8.47 -17.21
N ARG A 439 16.17 -7.36 -17.70
CA ARG A 439 16.28 -6.05 -17.03
C ARG A 439 15.46 -6.01 -15.72
N PRO A 440 14.14 -6.29 -15.70
CA PRO A 440 13.39 -6.43 -14.45
C PRO A 440 14.06 -7.36 -13.43
N ARG A 441 14.44 -8.58 -13.83
CA ARG A 441 15.10 -9.55 -12.94
C ARG A 441 16.43 -9.02 -12.40
N SER A 442 17.23 -8.34 -13.22
CA SER A 442 18.51 -7.74 -12.77
C SER A 442 18.30 -6.61 -11.76
N LEU A 443 17.26 -5.79 -11.94
CA LEU A 443 16.94 -4.68 -11.05
C LEU A 443 16.39 -5.19 -9.73
N GLU A 444 15.51 -6.20 -9.75
CA GLU A 444 14.97 -6.86 -8.56
C GLU A 444 16.10 -7.49 -7.74
N PHE A 445 16.99 -8.23 -8.40
CA PHE A 445 18.17 -8.81 -7.77
C PHE A 445 19.06 -7.75 -7.11
N ILE A 446 19.35 -6.63 -7.79
CA ILE A 446 20.15 -5.53 -7.21
C ILE A 446 19.44 -4.85 -6.03
N GLN A 447 18.12 -4.70 -6.10
CA GLN A 447 17.33 -4.00 -5.07
C GLN A 447 17.14 -4.81 -3.80
N HIS A 448 16.96 -6.13 -3.91
CA HIS A 448 16.57 -6.99 -2.80
C HIS A 448 17.66 -8.01 -2.43
N ASP A 449 18.03 -8.88 -3.37
CA ASP A 449 18.81 -10.09 -3.06
C ASP A 449 20.32 -9.83 -2.93
N LEU A 450 20.87 -8.93 -3.75
CA LEU A 450 22.29 -8.61 -3.76
C LEU A 450 22.76 -8.11 -2.38
N TRP A 451 22.01 -7.19 -1.78
CA TRP A 451 22.34 -6.64 -0.46
C TRP A 451 22.14 -7.66 0.66
N HIS A 452 21.13 -8.52 0.54
CA HIS A 452 20.90 -9.59 1.49
C HIS A 452 22.09 -10.57 1.48
N LYS A 453 22.44 -11.10 0.31
CA LYS A 453 23.56 -12.04 0.14
C LYS A 453 24.91 -11.45 0.53
N LEU A 454 25.17 -10.18 0.21
CA LEU A 454 26.41 -9.52 0.62
C LEU A 454 26.51 -9.38 2.14
N ARG A 455 25.37 -9.23 2.83
CA ARG A 455 25.29 -9.14 4.30
C ARG A 455 25.39 -10.51 4.98
N THR A 456 24.76 -11.54 4.42
CA THR A 456 24.78 -12.92 4.96
C THR A 456 26.02 -13.71 4.54
N ARG A 457 26.75 -13.24 3.52
CA ARG A 457 27.89 -13.91 2.88
C ARG A 457 27.53 -15.23 2.19
N ASP A 458 26.32 -15.32 1.65
CA ASP A 458 25.91 -16.47 0.86
C ASP A 458 26.65 -16.53 -0.48
N PRO A 459 26.97 -17.73 -1.01
CA PRO A 459 27.61 -17.86 -2.30
C PRO A 459 26.69 -17.38 -3.44
N PHE A 460 27.31 -16.74 -4.44
CA PHE A 460 26.62 -16.32 -5.66
C PHE A 460 26.60 -17.44 -6.70
N THR A 461 25.46 -17.64 -7.34
CA THR A 461 25.34 -18.51 -8.52
C THR A 461 25.86 -17.78 -9.76
N LYS A 462 26.20 -18.53 -10.83
CA LYS A 462 26.65 -17.92 -12.10
C LYS A 462 25.59 -16.98 -12.70
N GLN A 463 24.31 -17.33 -12.56
CA GLN A 463 23.19 -16.53 -13.04
C GLN A 463 23.08 -15.22 -12.27
N GLU A 464 23.20 -15.26 -10.94
CA GLU A 464 23.19 -14.07 -10.08
C GLU A 464 24.34 -13.11 -10.38
N VAL A 465 25.55 -13.65 -10.62
CA VAL A 465 26.68 -12.83 -11.08
C VAL A 465 26.37 -12.15 -12.41
N GLY A 466 25.75 -12.88 -13.35
CA GLY A 466 25.29 -12.32 -14.63
C GLY A 466 24.27 -11.20 -14.46
N LEU A 467 23.25 -11.40 -13.60
CA LEU A 467 22.24 -10.39 -13.26
C LEU A 467 22.85 -9.15 -12.61
N ALA A 468 23.76 -9.33 -11.65
CA ALA A 468 24.47 -8.25 -10.99
C ALA A 468 25.29 -7.41 -11.98
N LEU A 469 26.06 -8.08 -12.85
CA LEU A 469 26.90 -7.43 -13.85
C LEU A 469 26.05 -6.66 -14.86
N TYR A 470 25.01 -7.30 -15.40
CA TYR A 470 24.10 -6.66 -16.34
C TYR A 470 23.42 -5.44 -15.74
N GLY A 471 22.87 -5.54 -14.53
CA GLY A 471 22.19 -4.41 -13.89
C GLY A 471 23.14 -3.27 -13.50
N MET A 472 24.40 -3.57 -13.14
CA MET A 472 25.44 -2.55 -12.91
C MET A 472 25.82 -1.83 -14.20
N ILE A 473 26.12 -2.57 -15.27
CA ILE A 473 26.44 -2.00 -16.59
C ILE A 473 25.25 -1.17 -17.11
N GLY A 474 24.03 -1.71 -17.00
CA GLY A 474 22.81 -1.03 -17.39
C GLY A 474 22.58 0.27 -16.61
N SER A 475 22.89 0.30 -15.32
CA SER A 475 22.81 1.52 -14.50
C SER A 475 23.80 2.59 -14.92
N VAL A 476 25.07 2.20 -15.16
CA VAL A 476 26.11 3.11 -15.68
C VAL A 476 25.73 3.63 -17.06
N PHE A 477 25.25 2.75 -17.94
CA PHE A 477 24.81 3.11 -19.27
C PHE A 477 23.60 4.04 -19.26
N ALA A 478 22.60 3.79 -18.40
CA ALA A 478 21.46 4.68 -18.22
C ALA A 478 21.87 6.08 -17.75
N ALA A 479 22.82 6.18 -16.80
CA ALA A 479 23.38 7.46 -16.38
C ALA A 479 24.11 8.16 -17.55
N PHE A 480 24.90 7.41 -18.32
CA PHE A 480 25.58 7.92 -19.51
C PHE A 480 24.60 8.46 -20.56
N VAL A 481 23.53 7.71 -20.88
CA VAL A 481 22.48 8.13 -21.82
C VAL A 481 21.77 9.37 -21.32
N LEU A 482 21.44 9.45 -20.03
CA LEU A 482 20.76 10.61 -19.45
C LEU A 482 21.63 11.88 -19.53
N VAL A 483 22.92 11.76 -19.20
CA VAL A 483 23.88 12.86 -19.32
C VAL A 483 24.04 13.27 -20.78
N THR A 484 24.25 12.32 -21.68
CA THR A 484 24.46 12.59 -23.11
C THR A 484 23.20 13.19 -23.74
N ALA A 485 22.02 12.67 -23.41
CA ALA A 485 20.74 13.20 -23.86
C ALA A 485 20.55 14.64 -23.39
N PHE A 486 20.89 14.97 -22.13
CA PHE A 486 20.83 16.35 -21.65
C PHE A 486 21.71 17.29 -22.48
N TYR A 487 22.96 16.90 -22.75
CA TYR A 487 23.86 17.70 -23.59
C TYR A 487 23.38 17.79 -25.05
N PHE A 488 22.89 16.69 -25.61
CA PHE A 488 22.33 16.65 -26.97
C PHE A 488 21.12 17.58 -27.10
N TRP A 489 20.15 17.47 -26.20
CA TRP A 489 18.96 18.34 -26.20
C TRP A 489 19.33 19.81 -26.01
N ARG A 490 20.27 20.09 -25.11
CA ARG A 490 20.80 21.44 -24.92
C ARG A 490 21.46 21.99 -26.19
N ALA A 491 22.25 21.18 -26.89
CA ALA A 491 22.91 21.59 -28.11
C ALA A 491 21.91 21.82 -29.26
N GLN A 492 20.96 20.90 -29.43
CA GLN A 492 20.00 20.93 -30.54
C GLN A 492 18.92 22.01 -30.37
N PHE A 493 18.39 22.17 -29.16
CA PHE A 493 17.26 23.05 -28.90
C PHE A 493 17.64 24.33 -28.16
N GLY A 494 18.85 24.43 -27.60
CA GLY A 494 19.28 25.62 -26.86
C GLY A 494 19.13 26.91 -27.68
N GLY A 495 19.54 26.89 -28.94
CA GLY A 495 19.37 28.03 -29.85
C GLY A 495 17.91 28.33 -30.19
N ILE A 496 17.06 27.30 -30.36
CA ILE A 496 15.62 27.47 -30.63
C ILE A 496 14.90 28.05 -29.41
N VAL A 497 15.21 27.53 -28.22
CA VAL A 497 14.64 28.01 -26.95
C VAL A 497 15.04 29.46 -26.72
N GLN A 498 16.31 29.81 -26.96
CA GLN A 498 16.80 31.18 -26.83
C GLN A 498 16.12 32.10 -27.87
N ALA A 499 16.04 31.69 -29.14
CA ALA A 499 15.36 32.45 -30.18
C ALA A 499 13.85 32.65 -29.88
N LEU A 500 13.15 31.63 -29.36
CA LEU A 500 11.75 31.73 -28.95
C LEU A 500 11.57 32.59 -27.69
N TRP A 501 12.56 32.62 -26.79
CA TRP A 501 12.52 33.47 -25.60
C TRP A 501 12.73 34.95 -25.96
N ASP A 502 13.57 35.22 -26.95
CA ASP A 502 13.92 36.58 -27.37
C ASP A 502 12.92 37.15 -28.40
N GLY A 503 12.15 36.30 -29.10
CA GLY A 503 11.21 36.68 -30.15
C GLY A 503 9.89 37.37 -29.72
N GLY A 504 9.81 37.93 -28.50
CA GLY A 504 8.63 38.64 -27.99
C GLY A 504 7.62 37.82 -27.16
N LEU A 505 6.44 38.40 -26.86
CA LEU A 505 5.44 37.79 -25.94
C LEU A 505 4.81 36.51 -26.52
N PHE A 506 4.49 36.52 -27.82
CA PHE A 506 3.81 35.39 -28.47
C PHE A 506 4.70 34.13 -28.53
N SER A 507 5.98 34.29 -28.85
CA SER A 507 6.96 33.20 -28.90
C SER A 507 7.31 32.67 -27.50
N ARG A 508 7.33 33.53 -26.46
CA ARG A 508 7.41 33.08 -25.06
C ARG A 508 6.18 32.27 -24.64
N ILE A 509 4.97 32.70 -24.99
CA ILE A 509 3.74 31.94 -24.72
C ILE A 509 3.79 30.60 -25.46
N LEU A 510 4.18 30.60 -26.73
CA LEU A 510 4.35 29.37 -27.52
C LEU A 510 5.38 28.42 -26.90
N LEU A 511 6.52 28.94 -26.42
CA LEU A 511 7.52 28.15 -25.72
C LEU A 511 6.97 27.55 -24.42
N VAL A 512 6.21 28.31 -23.63
CA VAL A 512 5.58 27.81 -22.39
C VAL A 512 4.53 26.74 -22.71
N LEU A 513 3.72 26.93 -23.76
CA LEU A 513 2.75 25.93 -24.20
C LEU A 513 3.43 24.65 -24.70
N LEU A 514 4.51 24.78 -25.49
CA LEU A 514 5.29 23.65 -25.96
C LEU A 514 5.97 22.92 -24.79
N ALA A 515 6.53 23.66 -23.83
CA ALA A 515 7.12 23.11 -22.62
C ALA A 515 6.07 22.39 -21.76
N LEU A 516 4.87 22.94 -21.57
CA LEU A 516 3.77 22.29 -20.85
C LEU A 516 3.24 21.06 -21.59
N PHE A 517 3.20 21.09 -22.92
CA PHE A 517 2.79 19.95 -23.73
C PHE A 517 3.77 18.78 -23.59
N VAL A 518 5.07 19.05 -23.69
CA VAL A 518 6.13 18.02 -23.58
C VAL A 518 6.35 17.58 -22.13
N ALA A 519 6.38 18.51 -21.18
CA ALA A 519 6.61 18.21 -19.77
C ALA A 519 5.34 17.74 -19.03
N GLY A 520 4.15 17.99 -19.55
CA GLY A 520 2.88 17.67 -18.90
C GLY A 520 2.72 16.20 -18.50
N PRO A 521 3.02 15.22 -19.38
CA PRO A 521 3.06 13.80 -19.03
C PRO A 521 4.12 13.46 -17.97
N LEU A 522 5.32 14.04 -18.06
CA LEU A 522 6.40 13.83 -17.09
C LEU A 522 6.06 14.38 -15.71
N ILE A 523 5.46 15.57 -15.65
CA ILE A 523 5.01 16.21 -14.41
C ILE A 523 3.91 15.38 -13.76
N ARG A 524 2.91 14.93 -14.54
CA ARG A 524 1.84 14.02 -14.04
C ARG A 524 2.42 12.69 -13.53
N GLY A 525 3.37 12.11 -14.25
CA GLY A 525 4.09 10.90 -13.83
C GLY A 525 4.88 11.10 -12.53
N ALA A 526 5.59 12.22 -12.40
CA ALA A 526 6.32 12.58 -11.19
C ALA A 526 5.39 12.79 -9.98
N PHE A 527 4.21 13.42 -10.17
CA PHE A 527 3.21 13.55 -9.11
C PHE A 527 2.60 12.20 -8.69
N ALA A 528 2.34 11.30 -9.65
CA ALA A 528 1.85 9.95 -9.36
C ALA A 528 2.90 9.12 -8.59
N LEU A 529 4.16 9.19 -9.02
CA LEU A 529 5.29 8.57 -8.33
C LEU A 529 5.48 9.15 -6.93
N GLY A 530 5.46 10.48 -6.78
CA GLY A 530 5.52 11.15 -5.48
C GLY A 530 4.38 10.74 -4.54
N GLY A 531 3.15 10.61 -5.07
CA GLY A 531 2.00 10.09 -4.31
C GLY A 531 2.14 8.61 -3.93
N SER A 532 2.77 7.79 -4.77
CA SER A 532 3.08 6.38 -4.44
C SER A 532 4.18 6.26 -3.39
N LEU A 533 5.22 7.08 -3.49
CA LEU A 533 6.33 7.14 -2.54
C LEU A 533 5.84 7.65 -1.18
N TRP A 534 4.99 8.68 -1.16
CA TRP A 534 4.33 9.16 0.06
C TRP A 534 3.47 8.09 0.73
N ARG A 535 2.72 7.30 -0.06
CA ARG A 535 1.94 6.16 0.46
C ARG A 535 2.84 5.07 1.06
N ARG A 536 3.95 4.72 0.40
CA ARG A 536 4.94 3.75 0.90
C ARG A 536 5.65 4.23 2.16
N LEU A 537 6.08 5.50 2.20
CA LEU A 537 6.64 6.13 3.40
C LEU A 537 5.62 6.11 4.55
N ARG A 538 4.35 6.45 4.28
CA ARG A 538 3.26 6.40 5.28
C ARG A 538 2.90 4.97 5.72
N ALA A 539 3.14 3.96 4.89
CA ALA A 539 3.02 2.55 5.25
C ALA A 539 4.21 2.08 6.10
N GLY A 540 5.44 2.52 5.78
CA GLY A 540 6.62 2.28 6.61
C GLY A 540 6.52 2.90 8.00
N PHE A 541 6.03 4.14 8.09
CA PHE A 541 5.71 4.79 9.37
C PHE A 541 4.63 4.05 10.17
N ARG A 542 3.66 3.40 9.51
CA ARG A 542 2.67 2.52 10.18
C ARG A 542 3.29 1.22 10.68
N LYS A 543 4.27 0.64 9.96
CA LYS A 543 5.00 -0.57 10.37
C LYS A 543 5.94 -0.32 11.56
N ILE A 544 6.54 0.88 11.63
CA ILE A 544 7.31 1.33 12.80
C ILE A 544 6.38 1.56 14.00
N ARG A 545 5.20 2.17 13.79
CA ARG A 545 4.17 2.33 14.82
C ARG A 545 3.66 0.99 15.37
N PHE A 546 3.52 -0.04 14.52
CA PHE A 546 3.14 -1.39 14.92
C PHE A 546 4.15 -2.06 15.87
N ARG A 547 5.46 -1.76 15.73
CA ARG A 547 6.48 -2.29 16.64
C ARG A 547 6.41 -1.71 18.06
N TYR A 548 5.80 -0.52 18.20
CA TYR A 548 5.45 0.05 19.50
C TYR A 548 4.15 -0.55 20.08
N GLU A 549 3.30 -1.19 19.26
CA GLU A 549 2.01 -1.74 19.71
C GLU A 549 2.14 -3.10 20.42
N THR A 550 3.21 -3.87 20.21
CA THR A 550 3.41 -5.16 20.90
C THR A 550 3.82 -5.00 22.37
N SER A 551 4.58 -3.95 22.71
CA SER A 551 5.13 -3.77 24.06
C SER A 551 4.06 -3.44 25.11
N TRP A 552 3.04 -2.65 24.78
CA TRP A 552 2.00 -2.30 25.75
C TRP A 552 0.93 -3.40 25.87
N ARG A 553 0.77 -4.27 24.86
CA ARG A 553 -0.16 -5.42 24.94
C ARG A 553 0.33 -6.48 25.91
N ILE A 554 1.63 -6.75 25.92
CA ILE A 554 2.26 -7.62 26.93
C ILE A 554 2.10 -7.00 28.33
N GLU A 555 2.32 -5.69 28.45
CA GLU A 555 2.14 -4.98 29.73
C GLU A 555 0.65 -4.94 30.18
N ALA A 556 -0.29 -4.83 29.24
CA ALA A 556 -1.72 -4.89 29.51
C ALA A 556 -2.14 -6.27 30.02
N ALA A 557 -1.66 -7.34 29.38
CA ALA A 557 -1.90 -8.71 29.85
C ALA A 557 -1.36 -8.88 31.28
N GLN A 558 -0.11 -8.48 31.54
CA GLN A 558 0.52 -8.60 32.87
C GLN A 558 -0.21 -7.81 33.96
N LEU A 559 -0.66 -6.58 33.69
CA LEU A 559 -1.38 -5.77 34.68
C LEU A 559 -2.82 -6.24 34.92
N ILE A 560 -3.44 -6.88 33.92
CA ILE A 560 -4.80 -7.43 34.07
C ILE A 560 -4.74 -8.77 34.79
N ASP A 561 -3.80 -9.63 34.43
CA ASP A 561 -3.53 -10.93 35.07
C ASP A 561 -3.25 -10.78 36.58
N ALA A 562 -2.52 -9.74 36.97
CA ALA A 562 -2.22 -9.45 38.38
C ALA A 562 -3.41 -8.95 39.22
N LEU A 563 -4.62 -8.81 38.66
CA LEU A 563 -5.80 -8.43 39.43
C LEU A 563 -6.41 -9.68 40.09
N PRO A 564 -6.83 -9.64 41.37
CA PRO A 564 -7.37 -10.82 42.07
C PRO A 564 -8.58 -11.46 41.39
N ALA A 565 -9.36 -10.67 40.66
CA ALA A 565 -10.49 -11.19 39.92
C ALA A 565 -10.10 -11.94 38.63
N PHE A 566 -8.88 -11.77 38.12
CA PHE A 566 -8.42 -12.22 36.81
C PHE A 566 -7.24 -13.22 36.87
N GLU A 567 -6.72 -13.52 38.07
CA GLU A 567 -5.54 -14.38 38.31
C GLU A 567 -5.70 -15.81 37.76
N ASP A 568 -6.92 -16.35 37.79
CA ASP A 568 -7.21 -17.72 37.35
C ASP A 568 -7.79 -17.81 35.92
N LEU A 569 -7.68 -16.74 35.11
CA LEU A 569 -8.18 -16.78 33.74
C LEU A 569 -7.22 -17.55 32.81
N PRO A 570 -7.73 -18.38 31.89
CA PRO A 570 -6.92 -19.04 30.87
C PRO A 570 -6.08 -18.05 30.03
N GLU A 571 -4.84 -18.44 29.69
CA GLU A 571 -3.90 -17.58 28.93
C GLU A 571 -4.46 -17.10 27.58
N ASP A 572 -5.29 -17.91 26.92
CA ASP A 572 -5.96 -17.58 25.67
C ASP A 572 -7.02 -16.49 25.84
N VAL A 573 -7.77 -16.52 26.96
CA VAL A 573 -8.75 -15.48 27.34
C VAL A 573 -8.03 -14.18 27.69
N LEU A 574 -6.93 -14.24 28.45
CA LEU A 574 -6.10 -13.07 28.76
C LEU A 574 -5.48 -12.45 27.49
N SER A 575 -5.04 -13.28 26.55
CA SER A 575 -4.49 -12.83 25.26
C SER A 575 -5.56 -12.16 24.37
N ASP A 576 -6.77 -12.72 24.29
CA ASP A 576 -7.89 -12.08 23.56
C ASP A 576 -8.31 -10.76 24.22
N LEU A 577 -8.32 -10.70 25.55
CA LEU A 577 -8.58 -9.48 26.32
C LEU A 577 -7.53 -8.40 26.05
N ALA A 578 -6.24 -8.74 26.14
CA ALA A 578 -5.14 -7.82 25.83
C ALA A 578 -5.19 -7.30 24.39
N GLY A 579 -5.75 -8.08 23.46
CA GLY A 579 -6.01 -7.67 22.07
C GLY A 579 -7.13 -6.64 21.91
N ARG A 580 -8.03 -6.52 22.89
CA ARG A 580 -9.25 -5.68 22.85
C ARG A 580 -9.19 -4.46 23.78
N VAL A 581 -8.20 -4.39 24.65
CA VAL A 581 -7.93 -3.22 25.52
C VAL A 581 -7.52 -1.99 24.71
N ARG A 582 -7.98 -0.81 25.13
CA ARG A 582 -7.56 0.48 24.56
C ARG A 582 -6.73 1.29 25.55
N LEU A 583 -5.57 1.78 25.13
CA LEU A 583 -4.79 2.74 25.91
C LEU A 583 -5.45 4.13 25.86
N ARG A 584 -5.78 4.68 27.02
CA ARG A 584 -6.37 6.01 27.21
C ARG A 584 -5.48 6.87 28.11
N VAL A 585 -5.07 8.03 27.60
CA VAL A 585 -4.26 9.00 28.35
C VAL A 585 -5.18 10.12 28.86
N VAL A 586 -5.09 10.43 30.15
CA VAL A 586 -5.89 11.44 30.85
C VAL A 586 -4.94 12.45 31.50
N ARG A 587 -5.22 13.74 31.31
CA ARG A 587 -4.38 14.82 31.84
C ARG A 587 -4.70 15.10 33.31
N ALA A 588 -3.76 15.72 34.02
CA ALA A 588 -3.94 16.17 35.40
C ALA A 588 -5.22 17.02 35.57
N GLY A 589 -6.00 16.72 36.60
CA GLY A 589 -7.28 17.34 36.94
C GLY A 589 -8.48 16.87 36.10
N GLN A 590 -8.26 16.14 35.00
CA GLN A 590 -9.32 15.69 34.12
C GLN A 590 -10.03 14.45 34.72
N PRO A 591 -11.38 14.43 34.77
CA PRO A 591 -12.12 13.25 35.18
C PRO A 591 -12.16 12.19 34.06
N VAL A 592 -11.99 10.94 34.45
CA VAL A 592 -12.14 9.76 33.60
C VAL A 592 -13.63 9.51 33.32
N PHE A 593 -14.45 9.64 34.37
CA PHE A 593 -15.92 9.64 34.35
C PHE A 593 -16.44 10.40 35.57
N TRP A 594 -17.71 10.82 35.51
CA TRP A 594 -18.38 11.53 36.58
C TRP A 594 -19.32 10.63 37.37
N GLN A 595 -19.56 10.96 38.65
CA GLN A 595 -20.64 10.39 39.44
C GLN A 595 -21.98 10.59 38.71
N GLY A 596 -22.85 9.57 38.73
CA GLY A 596 -24.12 9.54 38.02
C GLY A 596 -24.04 9.25 36.52
N GLU A 597 -22.83 9.18 35.94
CA GLU A 597 -22.67 8.81 34.53
C GLU A 597 -23.00 7.32 34.31
N ARG A 598 -23.49 6.95 33.11
CA ARG A 598 -23.72 5.55 32.78
C ARG A 598 -22.39 4.81 32.60
N ALA A 599 -22.23 3.66 33.25
CA ALA A 599 -21.04 2.83 33.10
C ALA A 599 -20.92 2.23 31.69
N ARG A 600 -19.79 2.52 31.02
CA ARG A 600 -19.50 2.10 29.62
C ARG A 600 -18.22 1.27 29.48
N ALA A 601 -17.34 1.33 30.48
CA ALA A 601 -16.04 0.66 30.45
C ALA A 601 -15.51 0.46 31.88
N PHE A 602 -14.57 -0.48 32.02
CA PHE A 602 -13.76 -0.70 33.21
C PHE A 602 -12.32 -0.28 32.89
N TYR A 603 -11.57 0.15 33.92
CA TYR A 603 -10.24 0.73 33.73
C TYR A 603 -9.19 0.10 34.65
N VAL A 604 -7.99 -0.12 34.11
CA VAL A 604 -6.80 -0.55 34.86
C VAL A 604 -5.72 0.52 34.71
N ILE A 605 -5.07 0.92 35.80
CA ILE A 605 -4.08 2.00 35.80
C ILE A 605 -2.72 1.46 35.37
N ARG A 606 -2.19 1.96 34.24
CA ARG A 606 -0.85 1.64 33.74
C ARG A 606 0.22 2.52 34.40
N SER A 607 -0.05 3.82 34.51
CA SER A 607 0.85 4.78 35.14
C SER A 607 0.08 6.01 35.62
N GLY A 608 0.59 6.69 36.66
CA GLY A 608 -0.08 7.83 37.28
C GLY A 608 -0.99 7.45 38.46
N GLN A 609 -1.76 8.43 38.95
CA GLN A 609 -2.62 8.31 40.14
C GLN A 609 -4.02 8.87 39.87
N ILE A 610 -5.04 8.14 40.32
CA ILE A 610 -6.46 8.50 40.20
C ILE A 610 -7.07 8.66 41.60
N SER A 611 -7.73 9.78 41.87
CA SER A 611 -8.57 9.99 43.05
C SER A 611 -10.02 9.61 42.76
N ILE A 612 -10.63 8.82 43.65
CA ILE A 612 -12.06 8.52 43.63
C ILE A 612 -12.76 9.48 44.60
N GLU A 613 -13.64 10.31 44.06
CA GLU A 613 -14.27 11.44 44.74
C GLU A 613 -15.80 11.29 44.72
N THR A 614 -16.46 11.49 45.86
CA THR A 614 -17.93 11.65 45.92
C THR A 614 -18.29 13.07 46.27
N GLU A 615 -19.33 13.59 45.66
CA GLU A 615 -19.87 14.92 45.98
C GLU A 615 -21.03 14.79 46.98
N ASP A 616 -20.98 15.56 48.07
CA ASP A 616 -22.08 15.63 49.03
C ASP A 616 -23.29 16.34 48.37
N PRO A 617 -24.46 15.68 48.27
CA PRO A 617 -25.64 16.26 47.61
C PRO A 617 -26.18 17.54 48.28
N GLN A 618 -25.84 17.79 49.55
CA GLN A 618 -26.36 18.92 50.33
C GLN A 618 -25.38 20.09 50.40
N THR A 619 -24.06 19.83 50.44
CA THR A 619 -23.05 20.89 50.56
C THR A 619 -22.28 21.16 49.27
N GLY A 620 -22.26 20.21 48.33
CA GLY A 620 -21.42 20.28 47.11
C GLY A 620 -19.94 20.05 47.38
N ASP A 621 -19.56 19.68 48.61
CA ASP A 621 -18.18 19.39 48.95
C ASP A 621 -17.74 18.05 48.37
N THR A 622 -16.51 18.00 47.87
CA THR A 622 -15.92 16.78 47.30
C THR A 622 -15.13 16.04 48.37
N ASN A 623 -15.52 14.80 48.65
CA ASN A 623 -14.83 13.92 49.58
C ASN A 623 -14.03 12.86 48.80
N VAL A 624 -12.71 12.81 49.01
CA VAL A 624 -11.84 11.81 48.41
C VAL A 624 -11.97 10.50 49.19
N LEU A 625 -12.58 9.49 48.56
CA LEU A 625 -12.77 8.17 49.16
C LEU A 625 -11.45 7.39 49.22
N ARG A 626 -10.67 7.41 48.13
CA ARG A 626 -9.39 6.71 48.01
C ARG A 626 -8.57 7.22 46.83
N LYS A 627 -7.26 6.93 46.86
CA LYS A 627 -6.35 7.14 45.73
C LYS A 627 -5.86 5.81 45.19
N LEU A 628 -5.87 5.67 43.87
CA LEU A 628 -5.52 4.47 43.14
C LEU A 628 -4.25 4.72 42.32
N SER A 629 -3.39 3.71 42.23
CA SER A 629 -2.07 3.79 41.58
C SER A 629 -1.88 2.67 40.56
N ARG A 630 -0.69 2.55 39.96
CA ARG A 630 -0.39 1.54 38.93
C ARG A 630 -0.77 0.13 39.42
N GLY A 631 -1.49 -0.62 38.59
CA GLY A 631 -2.00 -1.95 38.91
C GLY A 631 -3.40 -1.95 39.52
N ASP A 632 -3.89 -0.82 40.08
CA ASP A 632 -5.26 -0.75 40.57
C ASP A 632 -6.29 -0.68 39.44
N SER A 633 -7.49 -1.16 39.76
CA SER A 633 -8.62 -1.14 38.85
C SER A 633 -9.87 -0.46 39.42
N PHE A 634 -10.65 0.15 38.53
CA PHE A 634 -11.85 0.91 38.90
C PHE A 634 -12.91 0.97 37.80
N GLY A 635 -14.16 1.16 38.23
CA GLY A 635 -15.31 1.28 37.33
C GLY A 635 -16.02 -0.04 37.03
N GLU A 636 -15.72 -1.09 37.78
CA GLU A 636 -16.34 -2.42 37.71
C GLU A 636 -17.78 -2.41 38.23
N LEU A 637 -18.07 -1.68 39.32
CA LEU A 637 -19.37 -1.70 40.00
C LEU A 637 -20.55 -1.40 39.07
N GLY A 638 -20.45 -0.30 38.31
CA GLY A 638 -21.53 0.13 37.41
C GLY A 638 -21.70 -0.78 36.19
N LEU A 639 -20.69 -1.60 35.85
CA LEU A 639 -20.85 -2.63 34.81
C LEU A 639 -21.58 -3.86 35.38
N LEU A 640 -21.14 -4.35 36.54
CA LEU A 640 -21.70 -5.55 37.20
C LEU A 640 -23.16 -5.34 37.62
N GLN A 641 -23.44 -4.26 38.35
CA GLN A 641 -24.77 -3.98 38.88
C GLN A 641 -25.69 -3.28 37.88
N SER A 642 -25.17 -2.91 36.70
CA SER A 642 -25.87 -2.07 35.72
C SER A 642 -26.40 -0.74 36.29
N THR A 643 -25.70 -0.19 37.29
CA THR A 643 -26.01 1.09 37.93
C THR A 643 -25.17 2.24 37.37
N PRO A 644 -25.60 3.51 37.51
CA PRO A 644 -24.75 4.68 37.25
C PRO A 644 -23.49 4.68 38.14
N ARG A 645 -22.46 5.44 37.73
CA ARG A 645 -21.22 5.62 38.51
C ARG A 645 -21.54 6.14 39.91
N SER A 646 -21.07 5.44 40.93
CA SER A 646 -21.25 5.82 42.34
C SER A 646 -20.35 6.98 42.78
N ALA A 647 -19.25 7.24 42.08
CA ALA A 647 -18.28 8.28 42.37
C ALA A 647 -17.65 8.83 41.08
N THR A 648 -17.02 10.00 41.18
CA THR A 648 -16.19 10.60 40.13
C THR A 648 -14.76 10.06 40.23
N ALA A 649 -14.16 9.69 39.10
CA ALA A 649 -12.75 9.29 39.06
C ALA A 649 -11.93 10.38 38.38
N ARG A 650 -10.97 10.98 39.08
CA ARG A 650 -10.18 12.14 38.62
C ARG A 650 -8.68 11.84 38.60
N ALA A 651 -7.99 12.29 37.57
CA ALA A 651 -6.54 12.17 37.47
C ALA A 651 -5.83 13.22 38.33
N ASP A 652 -4.95 12.79 39.23
CA ASP A 652 -4.11 13.68 40.05
C ASP A 652 -2.93 14.25 39.22
N GLY A 653 -2.51 13.51 38.18
CA GLY A 653 -1.41 13.84 37.27
C GLY A 653 -1.70 13.38 35.84
N GLU A 654 -0.67 13.25 34.99
CA GLU A 654 -0.82 12.52 33.72
C GLU A 654 -0.98 11.03 34.02
N VAL A 655 -2.10 10.44 33.58
CA VAL A 655 -2.45 9.05 33.85
C VAL A 655 -2.65 8.30 32.54
N GLU A 656 -2.06 7.12 32.44
CA GLU A 656 -2.32 6.17 31.38
C GLU A 656 -3.18 5.02 31.91
N LEU A 657 -4.27 4.72 31.19
CA LEU A 657 -5.27 3.73 31.56
C LEU A 657 -5.43 2.70 30.44
N PHE A 658 -5.62 1.45 30.82
CA PHE A 658 -6.17 0.42 29.96
C PHE A 658 -7.69 0.40 30.11
N GLU A 659 -8.41 0.73 29.04
CA GLU A 659 -9.87 0.77 28.98
C GLU A 659 -10.41 -0.54 28.37
N VAL A 660 -11.25 -1.24 29.11
CA VAL A 660 -12.01 -2.43 28.68
C VAL A 660 -13.47 -2.02 28.51
N ASP A 661 -13.99 -2.04 27.29
CA ASP A 661 -15.39 -1.65 27.06
C ASP A 661 -16.40 -2.67 27.60
N ARG A 662 -17.63 -2.20 27.82
CA ARG A 662 -18.73 -3.03 28.33
C ARG A 662 -18.97 -4.30 27.51
N GLY A 663 -18.89 -4.25 26.19
CA GLY A 663 -19.15 -5.43 25.35
C GLY A 663 -18.03 -6.47 25.43
N THR A 664 -16.82 -6.05 25.74
CA THR A 664 -15.68 -6.94 26.03
C THR A 664 -15.79 -7.51 27.44
N PHE A 665 -16.17 -6.70 28.42
CA PHE A 665 -16.40 -7.13 29.81
C PHE A 665 -17.57 -8.11 29.94
N ASP A 666 -18.70 -7.84 29.27
CA ASP A 666 -19.89 -8.71 29.28
C ASP A 666 -19.59 -10.06 28.61
N ARG A 667 -18.68 -10.10 27.62
CA ARG A 667 -18.23 -11.36 27.01
C ARG A 667 -17.36 -12.19 27.96
N LEU A 668 -16.43 -11.57 28.68
CA LEU A 668 -15.66 -12.28 29.72
C LEU A 668 -16.58 -12.87 30.80
N LEU A 669 -17.62 -12.13 31.21
CA LEU A 669 -18.62 -12.64 32.13
C LEU A 669 -19.50 -13.73 31.52
N ALA A 670 -19.80 -13.68 30.22
CA ALA A 670 -20.60 -14.70 29.54
C ALA A 670 -19.82 -15.99 29.26
N ASP A 671 -18.53 -15.86 28.95
CA ASP A 671 -17.58 -16.96 28.71
C ASP A 671 -17.10 -17.59 30.04
N SER A 672 -17.58 -17.10 31.20
CA SER A 672 -17.34 -17.66 32.55
C SER A 672 -17.86 -19.08 32.76
N ILE A 673 -18.38 -19.74 31.72
CA ILE A 673 -18.63 -21.19 31.70
C ILE A 673 -17.34 -21.96 32.00
N ASP A 674 -16.18 -21.43 31.57
CA ASP A 674 -14.86 -22.02 31.81
C ASP A 674 -14.16 -21.50 33.09
N ALA A 675 -14.67 -20.41 33.70
CA ALA A 675 -14.09 -19.78 34.90
C ALA A 675 -15.18 -19.16 35.83
N PRO A 676 -15.95 -19.98 36.57
CA PRO A 676 -17.05 -19.52 37.41
C PRO A 676 -16.61 -18.64 38.60
N GLU A 677 -15.36 -18.77 39.03
CA GLU A 677 -14.79 -17.98 40.14
C GLU A 677 -14.62 -16.50 39.78
N PHE A 678 -14.36 -16.18 38.50
CA PHE A 678 -14.23 -14.81 37.99
C PHE A 678 -15.43 -13.91 38.34
N GLY A 679 -16.64 -14.38 38.04
CA GLY A 679 -17.87 -13.63 38.29
C GLY A 679 -18.18 -13.48 39.78
N LEU A 680 -17.92 -14.53 40.57
CA LEU A 680 -18.16 -14.56 42.01
C LEU A 680 -17.19 -13.66 42.76
N THR A 681 -15.90 -13.68 42.41
CA THR A 681 -14.87 -12.83 43.01
C THR A 681 -15.13 -11.35 42.70
N LEU A 682 -15.49 -11.01 41.44
CA LEU A 682 -15.87 -9.65 41.09
C LEU A 682 -17.09 -9.16 41.88
N GLN A 683 -18.09 -10.02 42.07
CA GLN A 683 -19.27 -9.68 42.88
C GLN A 683 -18.90 -9.50 44.37
N ALA A 684 -18.09 -10.39 44.93
CA ALA A 684 -17.65 -10.30 46.32
C ALA A 684 -16.82 -9.02 46.56
N MET A 685 -15.89 -8.69 45.66
CA MET A 685 -15.13 -7.44 45.70
C MET A 685 -16.06 -6.22 45.64
N ALA A 686 -17.08 -6.26 44.79
CA ALA A 686 -18.06 -5.19 44.67
C ALA A 686 -18.84 -4.98 45.97
N GLU A 687 -19.33 -6.05 46.59
CA GLU A 687 -20.06 -6.01 47.85
C GLU A 687 -19.19 -5.53 49.01
N LEU A 688 -17.91 -5.93 49.07
CA LEU A 688 -16.95 -5.45 50.07
C LEU A 688 -16.62 -3.97 49.85
N ARG A 689 -16.45 -3.51 48.60
CA ARG A 689 -16.17 -2.09 48.28
C ARG A 689 -17.29 -1.13 48.69
N GLU A 690 -18.54 -1.62 48.76
CA GLU A 690 -19.67 -0.83 49.26
C GLU A 690 -19.68 -0.71 50.80
N HIS A 691 -18.99 -1.59 51.51
CA HIS A 691 -19.00 -1.59 52.97
C HIS A 691 -18.11 -0.46 53.53
N PRO A 692 -18.60 0.38 54.46
CA PRO A 692 -17.84 1.50 55.03
C PRO A 692 -16.47 1.12 55.59
N THR A 693 -16.36 -0.07 56.20
CA THR A 693 -15.12 -0.62 56.76
C THR A 693 -14.06 -0.92 55.69
N PHE A 694 -14.47 -1.39 54.51
CA PHE A 694 -13.55 -1.93 53.51
C PHE A 694 -13.38 -1.06 52.26
N ARG A 695 -14.23 -0.01 52.09
CA ARG A 695 -14.21 0.87 50.91
C ARG A 695 -12.86 1.54 50.61
N HIS A 696 -12.01 1.67 51.62
CA HIS A 696 -10.68 2.31 51.54
C HIS A 696 -9.54 1.34 51.20
N LEU A 697 -9.79 0.03 51.20
CA LEU A 697 -8.77 -0.99 50.95
C LEU A 697 -8.37 -1.06 49.46
N SER A 698 -7.13 -1.47 49.20
CA SER A 698 -6.61 -1.73 47.85
C SER A 698 -7.24 -2.97 47.24
N SER A 699 -7.06 -3.17 45.93
CA SER A 699 -7.60 -4.36 45.24
C SER A 699 -7.00 -5.66 45.77
N GLU A 700 -5.69 -5.65 46.06
CA GLU A 700 -4.94 -6.75 46.67
C GLU A 700 -5.48 -7.09 48.07
N ALA A 701 -5.62 -6.10 48.96
CA ALA A 701 -6.16 -6.30 50.29
C ALA A 701 -7.62 -6.80 50.29
N LEU A 702 -8.42 -6.43 49.28
CA LEU A 702 -9.76 -6.98 49.09
C LEU A 702 -9.73 -8.43 48.60
N GLY A 703 -8.74 -8.81 47.79
CA GLY A 703 -8.48 -10.19 47.41
C GLY A 703 -8.18 -11.04 48.65
N ASP A 704 -7.25 -10.59 49.50
CA ASP A 704 -6.93 -11.25 50.76
C ASP A 704 -8.16 -11.44 51.68
N LEU A 705 -9.09 -10.46 51.70
CA LEU A 705 -10.33 -10.60 52.45
C LEU A 705 -11.22 -11.73 51.90
N ILE A 706 -11.34 -11.83 50.57
CA ILE A 706 -12.16 -12.85 49.91
C ILE A 706 -11.57 -14.24 50.16
N ASP A 707 -10.25 -14.37 50.10
CA ASP A 707 -9.57 -15.65 50.32
C ASP A 707 -9.70 -16.15 51.76
N HIS A 708 -9.86 -15.24 52.73
CA HIS A 708 -9.85 -15.58 54.16
C HIS A 708 -11.19 -15.32 54.86
N GLY A 709 -12.23 -14.99 54.09
CA GLY A 709 -13.53 -14.60 54.59
C GLY A 709 -14.69 -15.06 53.72
N ALA A 710 -15.89 -15.05 54.27
CA ALA A 710 -17.10 -15.46 53.56
C ALA A 710 -18.33 -14.71 54.07
N TRP A 711 -19.32 -14.55 53.19
CA TRP A 711 -20.62 -14.03 53.58
C TRP A 711 -21.40 -15.07 54.38
N HIS A 712 -21.77 -14.74 55.62
CA HIS A 712 -22.56 -15.56 56.50
C HIS A 712 -23.96 -14.97 56.65
N THR A 713 -25.00 -15.80 56.51
CA THR A 713 -26.41 -15.41 56.71
C THR A 713 -26.97 -16.13 57.92
N VAL A 714 -27.55 -15.36 58.84
CA VAL A 714 -28.03 -15.80 60.15
C VAL A 714 -29.50 -15.46 60.30
N SER A 715 -30.29 -16.37 60.86
CA SER A 715 -31.72 -16.15 61.08
C SER A 715 -31.98 -15.31 62.34
N ALA A 716 -33.14 -14.63 62.41
CA ALA A 716 -33.51 -13.88 63.61
C ALA A 716 -33.61 -14.82 64.83
N GLY A 717 -33.07 -14.39 65.97
CA GLY A 717 -33.00 -15.12 67.24
C GLY A 717 -31.78 -16.02 67.41
N GLU A 718 -30.96 -16.20 66.37
CA GLU A 718 -29.78 -17.06 66.41
C GLU A 718 -28.56 -16.33 67.01
N VAL A 719 -27.79 -17.06 67.83
CA VAL A 719 -26.56 -16.54 68.46
C VAL A 719 -25.41 -16.66 67.47
N ILE A 720 -24.82 -15.54 67.06
CA ILE A 720 -23.70 -15.48 66.11
C ILE A 720 -22.37 -15.73 66.82
N VAL A 721 -22.23 -15.16 68.02
CA VAL A 721 -21.06 -15.25 68.87
C VAL A 721 -21.54 -15.41 70.30
N LYS A 722 -20.89 -16.28 71.09
CA LYS A 722 -21.26 -16.52 72.48
C LYS A 722 -20.16 -16.08 73.44
N GLN A 723 -20.55 -15.42 74.53
CA GLN A 723 -19.65 -14.96 75.59
C GLN A 723 -18.88 -16.15 76.18
N GLY A 724 -17.57 -15.96 76.36
CA GLY A 724 -16.65 -16.95 76.91
C GLY A 724 -16.07 -17.94 75.89
N GLU A 725 -16.57 -17.98 74.65
CA GLU A 725 -15.96 -18.80 73.60
C GLU A 725 -14.66 -18.17 73.06
N PRO A 726 -13.74 -18.96 72.47
CA PRO A 726 -12.56 -18.42 71.82
C PRO A 726 -12.93 -17.46 70.67
N GLY A 727 -12.21 -16.35 70.53
CA GLY A 727 -12.34 -15.46 69.38
C GLY A 727 -11.64 -16.05 68.14
N ASP A 728 -12.38 -16.42 67.12
CA ASP A 728 -11.86 -17.06 65.90
C ASP A 728 -12.10 -16.26 64.61
N ALA A 729 -12.97 -15.24 64.67
CA ALA A 729 -13.38 -14.45 63.52
C ALA A 729 -13.87 -13.03 63.85
N PHE A 730 -13.78 -12.15 62.87
CA PHE A 730 -14.33 -10.80 62.83
C PHE A 730 -15.57 -10.77 61.93
N TYR A 731 -16.55 -9.92 62.24
CA TYR A 731 -17.81 -9.84 61.49
C TYR A 731 -18.13 -8.40 61.10
N ALA A 732 -18.39 -8.15 59.81
CA ALA A 732 -18.86 -6.86 59.29
C ALA A 732 -20.29 -6.96 58.75
N ILE A 733 -21.23 -6.17 59.28
CA ILE A 733 -22.66 -6.31 59.02
C ILE A 733 -23.04 -5.60 57.71
N ARG A 734 -23.50 -6.36 56.71
CA ARG A 734 -24.01 -5.80 55.45
C ARG A 734 -25.50 -5.48 55.50
N SER A 735 -26.29 -6.33 56.15
CA SER A 735 -27.73 -6.14 56.34
C SER A 735 -28.23 -6.83 57.61
N GLY A 736 -29.33 -6.33 58.16
CA GLY A 736 -29.91 -6.80 59.42
C GLY A 736 -29.42 -6.04 60.65
N ARG A 737 -29.86 -6.47 61.84
CA ARG A 737 -29.45 -5.91 63.14
C ARG A 737 -29.13 -7.02 64.12
N VAL A 738 -28.13 -6.77 64.98
CA VAL A 738 -27.73 -7.67 66.06
C VAL A 738 -27.80 -6.95 67.40
N ASP A 739 -28.14 -7.69 68.46
CA ASP A 739 -28.09 -7.24 69.84
C ASP A 739 -26.85 -7.82 70.52
N VAL A 740 -26.04 -6.95 71.14
CA VAL A 740 -24.85 -7.33 71.91
C VAL A 740 -25.24 -7.37 73.39
N ILE A 741 -25.10 -8.53 74.02
CA ILE A 741 -25.54 -8.81 75.39
C ILE A 741 -24.33 -9.26 76.22
N ARG A 742 -24.00 -8.55 77.29
CA ARG A 742 -22.91 -8.91 78.21
C ARG A 742 -23.49 -9.23 79.57
N ASP A 743 -23.13 -10.38 80.14
CA ASP A 743 -23.61 -10.84 81.45
C ASP A 743 -25.15 -10.81 81.58
N GLY A 744 -25.85 -11.11 80.48
CA GLY A 744 -27.31 -11.09 80.41
C GLY A 744 -27.95 -9.71 80.22
N HIS A 745 -27.17 -8.63 80.12
CA HIS A 745 -27.66 -7.27 79.91
C HIS A 745 -27.35 -6.76 78.48
N PRO A 746 -28.32 -6.16 77.77
CA PRO A 746 -28.07 -5.58 76.45
C PRO A 746 -27.17 -4.35 76.56
N VAL A 747 -26.05 -4.36 75.84
CA VAL A 747 -25.00 -3.32 75.84
C VAL A 747 -25.06 -2.46 74.59
N ALA A 748 -25.38 -3.05 73.44
CA ALA A 748 -25.42 -2.35 72.17
C ALA A 748 -26.37 -3.01 71.17
N ARG A 749 -26.80 -2.24 70.17
CA ARG A 749 -27.48 -2.75 68.99
C ARG A 749 -26.75 -2.27 67.74
N LEU A 750 -26.25 -3.21 66.96
CA LEU A 750 -25.43 -2.92 65.78
C LEU A 750 -26.24 -3.19 64.50
N GLY A 751 -25.99 -2.40 63.46
CA GLY A 751 -26.69 -2.43 62.18
C GLY A 751 -25.76 -2.42 60.97
N PRO A 752 -26.30 -2.19 59.75
CA PRO A 752 -25.52 -2.19 58.52
C PRO A 752 -24.39 -1.16 58.55
N GLY A 753 -23.17 -1.59 58.24
CA GLY A 753 -21.95 -0.76 58.30
C GLY A 753 -21.16 -0.92 59.60
N ASP A 754 -21.79 -1.42 60.67
CA ASP A 754 -21.12 -1.74 61.93
C ASP A 754 -20.39 -3.09 61.86
N HIS A 755 -19.51 -3.33 62.82
CA HIS A 755 -18.75 -4.57 62.95
C HIS A 755 -18.69 -5.05 64.41
N PHE A 756 -18.35 -6.32 64.61
CA PHE A 756 -18.14 -6.90 65.93
C PHE A 756 -17.14 -8.07 65.90
N GLY A 757 -16.63 -8.42 67.08
CA GLY A 757 -15.74 -9.56 67.28
C GLY A 757 -14.24 -9.23 67.23
N GLU A 758 -13.88 -7.98 66.95
CA GLU A 758 -12.51 -7.45 66.90
C GLU A 758 -11.79 -7.52 68.26
N VAL A 759 -12.50 -7.27 69.37
CA VAL A 759 -11.88 -7.23 70.72
C VAL A 759 -11.20 -8.56 71.09
N ALA A 760 -11.85 -9.67 70.76
CA ALA A 760 -11.34 -11.01 71.06
C ALA A 760 -10.13 -11.39 70.19
N LEU A 761 -10.03 -10.82 68.98
CA LEU A 761 -8.90 -11.03 68.08
C LEU A 761 -7.70 -10.16 68.48
N LEU A 762 -7.94 -8.86 68.72
CA LEU A 762 -6.90 -7.87 69.04
C LEU A 762 -6.24 -8.11 70.39
N ASN A 763 -7.01 -8.52 71.40
CA ASN A 763 -6.51 -8.68 72.77
C ASN A 763 -6.20 -10.14 73.15
N ASP A 764 -6.37 -11.07 72.20
CA ASP A 764 -6.25 -12.51 72.42
C ASP A 764 -7.01 -13.02 73.67
N GLN A 765 -8.27 -12.60 73.78
CA GLN A 765 -9.16 -12.91 74.90
C GLN A 765 -10.41 -13.66 74.41
N PRO A 766 -11.08 -14.44 75.27
CA PRO A 766 -12.40 -14.99 74.96
C PRO A 766 -13.42 -13.88 74.63
N ARG A 767 -14.47 -14.24 73.90
CA ARG A 767 -15.57 -13.33 73.55
C ARG A 767 -16.16 -12.69 74.81
N ASN A 768 -16.28 -11.37 74.82
CA ASN A 768 -16.69 -10.59 76.00
C ASN A 768 -18.20 -10.25 76.04
N ALA A 769 -18.99 -10.76 75.08
CA ALA A 769 -20.43 -10.59 74.99
C ALA A 769 -21.03 -11.64 74.03
N ASP A 770 -22.30 -11.97 74.23
CA ASP A 770 -23.14 -12.64 73.24
C ASP A 770 -23.53 -11.65 72.15
N VAL A 771 -23.57 -12.10 70.90
CA VAL A 771 -24.11 -11.33 69.76
C VAL A 771 -25.23 -12.15 69.14
N VAL A 772 -26.46 -11.64 69.23
CA VAL A 772 -27.67 -12.34 68.80
C VAL A 772 -28.33 -11.59 67.66
N ALA A 773 -28.72 -12.30 66.61
CA ALA A 773 -29.43 -11.71 65.48
C ALA A 773 -30.83 -11.23 65.90
N HIS A 774 -31.08 -9.92 65.85
CA HIS A 774 -32.40 -9.35 66.13
C HIS A 774 -33.33 -9.45 64.90
N THR A 775 -32.76 -9.36 63.70
CA THR A 775 -33.42 -9.64 62.41
C THR A 775 -32.61 -10.70 61.65
N PRO A 776 -33.07 -11.21 60.49
CA PRO A 776 -32.16 -11.90 59.58
C PRO A 776 -30.96 -10.99 59.27
N VAL A 777 -29.75 -11.52 59.42
CA VAL A 777 -28.49 -10.77 59.31
C VAL A 777 -27.62 -11.41 58.24
N ARG A 778 -27.04 -10.58 57.37
CA ARG A 778 -25.95 -10.99 56.47
C ARG A 778 -24.70 -10.22 56.87
N ALA A 779 -23.66 -10.94 57.29
CA ALA A 779 -22.40 -10.37 57.74
C ALA A 779 -21.22 -11.06 57.06
N PHE A 780 -20.16 -10.32 56.75
CA PHE A 780 -18.91 -10.87 56.24
C PHE A 780 -18.09 -11.39 57.43
N ARG A 781 -17.89 -12.71 57.49
CA ARG A 781 -17.06 -13.37 58.51
C ARG A 781 -15.65 -13.49 57.98
N LEU A 782 -14.71 -12.80 58.61
CA LEU A 782 -13.28 -12.87 58.31
C LEU A 782 -12.59 -13.73 59.38
N SER A 783 -11.81 -14.73 58.98
CA SER A 783 -11.04 -15.56 59.91
C SER A 783 -9.99 -14.74 60.67
N ARG A 784 -9.50 -15.26 61.81
CA ARG A 784 -8.36 -14.67 62.55
C ARG A 784 -7.15 -14.39 61.63
N ASP A 785 -6.76 -15.37 60.82
CA ASP A 785 -5.63 -15.21 59.90
C ASP A 785 -5.85 -14.08 58.88
N GLY A 786 -7.07 -13.95 58.35
CA GLY A 786 -7.43 -12.83 57.47
C GLY A 786 -7.47 -11.48 58.18
N PHE A 787 -7.95 -11.47 59.44
CA PHE A 787 -7.97 -10.27 60.26
C PHE A 787 -6.55 -9.76 60.55
N ASP A 788 -5.63 -10.66 60.91
CA ASP A 788 -4.24 -10.31 61.23
C ASP A 788 -3.48 -9.81 60.00
N LYS A 789 -3.74 -10.40 58.83
CA LYS A 789 -3.14 -9.97 57.55
C LYS A 789 -3.63 -8.61 57.06
N VAL A 790 -4.95 -8.38 57.09
CA VAL A 790 -5.55 -7.25 56.35
C VAL A 790 -6.00 -6.10 57.27
N ILE A 791 -6.47 -6.43 58.47
CA ILE A 791 -7.27 -5.51 59.29
C ILE A 791 -6.53 -5.06 60.56
N ALA A 792 -5.66 -5.89 61.13
CA ALA A 792 -4.92 -5.56 62.35
C ALA A 792 -4.09 -4.27 62.22
N GLU A 793 -3.44 -4.05 61.08
CA GLU A 793 -2.64 -2.85 60.85
C GLU A 793 -3.50 -1.56 60.74
N ALA A 794 -4.73 -1.66 60.25
CA ALA A 794 -5.66 -0.53 60.14
C ALA A 794 -6.26 -0.12 61.50
N PHE A 795 -6.53 -1.10 62.38
CA PHE A 795 -6.97 -0.84 63.77
C PHE A 795 -5.85 -0.24 64.63
N HIS A 796 -4.61 -0.75 64.52
CA HIS A 796 -3.46 -0.20 65.26
C HIS A 796 -3.20 1.28 64.93
N ARG A 797 -3.48 1.71 63.69
CA ARG A 797 -3.35 3.12 63.26
C ARG A 797 -4.58 4.00 63.54
N HIS A 798 -5.58 3.51 64.29
CA HIS A 798 -6.83 4.23 64.62
C HIS A 798 -7.65 4.71 63.40
N GLN A 799 -7.53 4.02 62.25
CA GLN A 799 -8.25 4.40 61.03
C GLN A 799 -9.66 3.78 60.95
N LEU A 800 -9.94 2.77 61.76
CA LEU A 800 -11.26 2.19 61.99
C LEU A 800 -11.72 2.63 63.39
N LEU A 801 -12.66 3.57 63.46
CA LEU A 801 -13.29 3.96 64.71
C LEU A 801 -14.31 2.89 65.12
N PRO A 802 -14.49 2.61 66.42
CA PRO A 802 -15.58 1.78 66.90
C PRO A 802 -16.93 2.34 66.37
N PRO A 803 -17.94 1.47 66.15
CA PRO A 803 -19.24 1.92 65.69
C PRO A 803 -19.75 3.08 66.56
N THR A 804 -20.24 4.12 65.90
CA THR A 804 -20.64 5.42 66.47
C THR A 804 -21.48 5.26 67.75
N ASP A 805 -21.14 6.08 68.77
CA ASP A 805 -21.73 6.17 70.12
C ASP A 805 -21.29 5.14 71.18
N GLN A 806 -20.00 4.84 71.30
CA GLN A 806 -19.46 4.22 72.52
C GLN A 806 -18.22 4.94 73.07
N THR A 807 -18.43 5.74 74.11
CA THR A 807 -17.38 6.11 75.06
C THR A 807 -17.05 4.88 75.91
N TRP A 808 -15.88 4.27 75.68
CA TRP A 808 -15.30 3.31 76.60
C TRP A 808 -14.60 4.08 77.73
N GLU A 809 -15.27 4.30 78.86
CA GLU A 809 -14.57 4.55 80.12
C GLU A 809 -14.13 3.19 80.70
N HIS A 810 -12.85 3.15 81.08
CA HIS A 810 -12.09 1.98 81.51
C HIS A 810 -12.67 1.19 82.70
#